data_AF-A0A834XP59-F1
#
_entry.id   AF-A0A834XP59-F1
#
_cell.length_a   1.000
_cell.length_b   1.000
_cell.length_c   1.000
_cell.angle_alpha   90.00
_cell.angle_beta   90.00
_cell.angle_gamma   90.00
#
_symmetry.space_group_name_H-M   'P 1'
#
loop_
_entity.id
_entity.type
_entity.pdbx_description
1 polymer ?
#
loop_
_entity_poly.entity_id
_entity_poly.type
_entity_poly.pdbx_seq_one_letter_code
_entity_poly.pdbx_strand_id
1 'polypeptide(L)'
;MRVVGSTDEAESQTEEDHHQGNVLMIIAFYKNVKLREKPTIIFIFNLSISDLMFSLVNLPILAGLFLSDYWLGNDLLCKISPVFYYGNINVSLFSMEAIAINRCILILNPKIYKKIYTPCKISIMLAVIWIVSFLPLLLPILEIWGSLGLEKKTLMCDILPKNNSTPKTIFLLILGFVLPCLVMSISYLCIYIKIKDNHRKMEIHSQSKTLNFAKITDSSESRAKKSMLTIICCFLICFFPPVLLIIFDLNYQYPIFRVFDTIFFWASVVINPFIYSFTNKFCKNAIKRIFDKNIDLKTMISKIRFPLKRRRDIMLRVLGIRVLTRILLVLICSLSLLSLLFLNRCGLNNFESDLIGTTEPITISGLQEVSLSEEETRLQVERLTAEIRSLKLQILQLTGGPPGHSETLSAINSTEIGDCLTAKRQVEYAEITQGLPLNNEYELIPFSHFTFSRLYPVELGLGKRVVEKPIGFKRKDLLEALSKAIDILNKNISSMSSRYIPEDFIEGLHRIELTTGTQYEMYFKTKNFNKTSQLYGNNGYTKIIMMRPYAPIQLVTLKKKQLKEKQLIHIILPLSGRTNTFQSFMDKFIKIGLKNDKRVHLTVVYFGIDGLSEAKTIMSKVILNRANGGNNKNLRLLALNETFSRGKGLRVGAERAWINDDDNVLLFMCDVDVVFSARFLDRCRWNTAPGRKVYYPIVFSLYNPHVVYTLQGRDIPPETDQLVISRDTGFWRDFGYGMTCQYRNDFLRVRGFDEDVVGWGGEDVTLYRKYVRSKIKVIRATDPGIFHTWHPKICTGGPGQILTPDQYRACIRSRALNEASHAQLGFLAFHDDIENQGINIKTSIVKKKKKNKSSSSTLKKDKLRITRSRSKIQVKKKTIEDV
;
A
#
# COMPACT_ATOMS: atom_id res chain seq x y z
N MET A 1 -26.14 -41.13 36.33
CA MET A 1 -26.19 -42.48 35.73
C MET A 1 -25.06 -42.55 34.71
N ARG A 2 -24.13 -43.50 34.91
CA ARG A 2 -23.04 -44.02 34.05
C ARG A 2 -22.27 -43.11 33.06
N VAL A 3 -20.95 -43.12 33.31
CA VAL A 3 -19.80 -42.94 32.41
C VAL A 3 -19.87 -43.85 31.17
N VAL A 4 -19.28 -43.38 30.06
CA VAL A 4 -18.51 -44.04 28.95
C VAL A 4 -18.78 -43.17 27.70
N GLY A 5 -17.84 -42.70 26.88
CA GLY A 5 -16.41 -42.91 26.68
C GLY A 5 -16.08 -42.43 25.26
N SER A 6 -14.85 -41.95 25.06
CA SER A 6 -14.10 -41.81 23.79
C SER A 6 -14.67 -40.97 22.64
N THR A 7 -14.04 -39.82 22.40
CA THR A 7 -13.54 -39.42 21.06
C THR A 7 -12.38 -38.43 21.22
N ASP A 8 -11.32 -38.87 21.92
CA ASP A 8 -9.98 -38.30 21.76
C ASP A 8 -9.36 -38.97 20.52
N GLU A 9 -9.69 -38.50 19.32
CA GLU A 9 -8.99 -38.94 18.10
C GLU A 9 -8.97 -37.90 16.96
N ALA A 10 -9.48 -36.68 17.20
CA ALA A 10 -9.52 -35.63 16.16
C ALA A 10 -8.46 -34.52 16.31
N GLU A 11 -7.61 -34.56 17.35
CA GLU A 11 -6.65 -33.47 17.65
C GLU A 11 -5.18 -33.76 17.29
N SER A 12 -4.82 -34.94 16.77
CA SER A 12 -3.41 -35.24 16.44
C SER A 12 -3.03 -35.08 14.96
N GLN A 13 -3.95 -34.71 14.06
CA GLN A 13 -3.66 -34.61 12.61
C GLN A 13 -3.49 -33.19 12.05
N THR A 14 -3.48 -32.15 12.90
CA THR A 14 -3.30 -30.75 12.44
C THR A 14 -1.93 -30.14 12.72
N GLU A 15 -0.95 -30.88 13.25
CA GLU A 15 0.38 -30.34 13.57
C GLU A 15 1.46 -30.55 12.49
N GLU A 16 1.23 -31.37 11.45
CA GLU A 16 2.30 -31.73 10.48
C GLU A 16 2.55 -30.71 9.35
N ASP A 17 1.70 -29.71 9.12
CA ASP A 17 1.87 -28.77 7.99
C ASP A 17 2.83 -27.58 8.28
N HIS A 18 3.51 -27.57 9.43
CA HIS A 18 4.26 -26.41 9.91
C HIS A 18 5.70 -26.25 9.39
N HIS A 19 6.22 -27.14 8.54
CA HIS A 19 7.68 -27.21 8.28
C HIS A 19 8.17 -27.00 6.84
N GLN A 20 7.37 -26.47 5.90
CA GLN A 20 7.87 -26.25 4.53
C GLN A 20 8.30 -24.81 4.22
N GLY A 21 9.35 -24.33 4.91
CA GLY A 21 9.86 -22.96 4.76
C GLY A 21 10.23 -22.56 3.32
N ASN A 22 10.86 -23.46 2.55
CA ASN A 22 11.21 -23.22 1.15
C ASN A 22 9.97 -23.17 0.23
N VAL A 23 8.99 -24.05 0.45
CA VAL A 23 7.72 -24.07 -0.30
C VAL A 23 6.91 -22.82 0.00
N LEU A 24 6.82 -22.39 1.27
CA LEU A 24 6.17 -21.14 1.65
C LEU A 24 6.80 -19.93 0.98
N MET A 25 8.12 -19.89 0.87
CA MET A 25 8.83 -18.83 0.15
C MET A 25 8.53 -18.83 -1.35
N ILE A 26 8.47 -20.00 -1.98
CA ILE A 26 8.07 -20.17 -3.38
C ILE A 26 6.62 -19.70 -3.59
N ILE A 27 5.68 -20.12 -2.74
CA ILE A 27 4.27 -19.69 -2.78
C ILE A 27 4.15 -18.18 -2.59
N ALA A 28 4.88 -17.59 -1.64
CA ALA A 28 4.90 -16.16 -1.40
C ALA A 28 5.39 -15.37 -2.63
N PHE A 29 6.42 -15.87 -3.31
CA PHE A 29 6.94 -15.30 -4.55
C PHE A 29 5.92 -15.35 -5.70
N TYR A 30 5.21 -16.47 -5.85
CA TYR A 30 4.18 -16.63 -6.89
C TYR A 30 2.91 -15.80 -6.62
N LYS A 31 2.47 -15.69 -5.36
CA LYS A 31 1.26 -14.93 -5.01
C LYS A 31 1.45 -13.42 -4.98
N ASN A 32 2.66 -12.93 -4.69
CA ASN A 32 2.88 -11.50 -4.46
C ASN A 32 3.70 -10.84 -5.59
N VAL A 33 2.99 -10.19 -6.52
CA VAL A 33 3.60 -9.48 -7.67
C VAL A 33 4.68 -8.47 -7.23
N LYS A 34 4.47 -7.79 -6.09
CA LYS A 34 5.39 -6.77 -5.56
C LYS A 34 6.71 -7.37 -5.03
N LEU A 35 6.76 -8.67 -4.76
CA LEU A 35 8.01 -9.35 -4.40
C LEU A 35 8.87 -9.61 -5.63
N ARG A 36 8.25 -9.91 -6.78
CA ARG A 36 8.94 -10.23 -8.04
C ARG A 36 9.69 -9.04 -8.64
N GLU A 37 9.32 -7.83 -8.26
CA GLU A 37 9.97 -6.60 -8.71
C GLU A 37 11.33 -6.35 -8.01
N LYS A 38 11.69 -7.17 -7.00
CA LYS A 38 12.89 -6.95 -6.18
C LYS A 38 13.99 -7.95 -6.54
N PRO A 39 15.14 -7.50 -7.07
CA PRO A 39 16.24 -8.38 -7.47
C PRO A 39 16.71 -9.32 -6.35
N THR A 40 16.85 -8.82 -5.11
CA THR A 40 17.27 -9.67 -3.99
C THR A 40 16.32 -10.85 -3.72
N ILE A 41 15.02 -10.66 -3.96
CA ILE A 41 14.02 -11.70 -3.70
C ILE A 41 14.04 -12.75 -4.81
N ILE A 42 14.46 -12.40 -6.02
CA ILE A 42 14.66 -13.35 -7.12
C ILE A 42 15.81 -14.31 -6.80
N PHE A 43 16.92 -13.82 -6.22
CA PHE A 43 18.01 -14.69 -5.78
C PHE A 43 17.61 -15.58 -4.58
N ILE A 44 16.83 -15.04 -3.63
CA ILE A 44 16.26 -15.84 -2.53
C ILE A 44 15.31 -16.92 -3.07
N PHE A 45 14.53 -16.62 -4.11
CA PHE A 45 13.67 -17.59 -4.77
C PHE A 45 14.48 -18.70 -5.47
N ASN A 46 15.58 -18.36 -6.14
CA ASN A 46 16.50 -19.34 -6.73
C ASN A 46 17.11 -20.26 -5.66
N LEU A 47 17.51 -19.68 -4.52
CA LEU A 47 18.02 -20.43 -3.38
C LEU A 47 16.96 -21.40 -2.83
N SER A 48 15.71 -20.96 -2.64
CA SER A 48 14.63 -21.86 -2.20
C SER A 48 14.30 -22.97 -3.19
N ILE A 49 14.53 -22.77 -4.49
CA ILE A 49 14.39 -23.83 -5.50
C ILE A 49 15.52 -24.86 -5.34
N SER A 50 16.77 -24.41 -5.24
CA SER A 50 17.93 -25.28 -5.04
C SER A 50 17.80 -26.12 -3.77
N ASP A 51 17.45 -25.47 -2.67
CA ASP A 51 17.24 -26.10 -1.37
C ASP A 51 16.09 -27.14 -1.42
N LEU A 52 14.99 -26.83 -2.13
CA LEU A 52 13.91 -27.79 -2.34
C LEU A 52 14.34 -28.97 -3.22
N MET A 53 15.12 -28.73 -4.28
CA MET A 53 15.66 -29.82 -5.13
C MET A 53 16.61 -30.71 -4.33
N PHE A 54 17.46 -30.12 -3.48
CA PHE A 54 18.30 -30.88 -2.56
C PHE A 54 17.47 -31.74 -1.60
N SER A 55 16.40 -31.17 -1.03
CA SER A 55 15.50 -31.91 -0.13
C SER A 55 14.76 -33.05 -0.81
N LEU A 56 14.34 -32.89 -2.06
CA LEU A 56 13.55 -33.90 -2.77
C LEU A 56 14.40 -35.02 -3.37
N VAL A 57 15.65 -34.74 -3.73
CA VAL A 57 16.50 -35.71 -4.43
C VAL A 57 17.51 -36.36 -3.49
N ASN A 58 18.28 -35.55 -2.75
CA ASN A 58 19.41 -36.08 -1.97
C ASN A 58 18.99 -36.65 -0.61
N LEU A 59 17.99 -36.07 0.05
CA LEU A 59 17.55 -36.56 1.37
C LEU A 59 16.95 -37.97 1.31
N PRO A 60 16.05 -38.32 0.37
CA PRO A 60 15.46 -39.66 0.33
C PRO A 60 16.50 -40.74 0.00
N ILE A 61 17.42 -40.44 -0.92
CA ILE A 61 18.52 -41.34 -1.29
C ILE A 61 19.39 -41.63 -0.07
N LEU A 62 19.69 -40.60 0.74
CA LEU A 62 20.53 -40.78 1.92
C LEU A 62 19.80 -41.43 3.10
N ALA A 63 18.51 -41.11 3.28
CA ALA A 63 17.67 -41.78 4.27
C ALA A 63 17.56 -43.29 3.98
N GLY A 64 17.38 -43.67 2.71
CA GLY A 64 17.36 -45.07 2.30
C GLY A 64 18.67 -45.80 2.60
N LEU A 65 19.81 -45.13 2.42
CA LEU A 65 21.12 -45.67 2.79
C LEU A 65 21.25 -45.89 4.32
N PHE A 66 20.87 -44.89 5.13
CA PHE A 66 20.94 -44.99 6.60
C PHE A 66 19.98 -46.02 7.20
N LEU A 67 18.87 -46.32 6.52
CA LEU A 67 17.90 -47.31 7.00
C LEU A 67 18.27 -48.74 6.61
N SER A 68 19.05 -48.91 5.55
CA SER A 68 19.33 -50.24 4.97
C SER A 68 20.75 -50.71 5.24
N ASP A 69 21.66 -49.83 5.65
CA ASP A 69 23.10 -50.11 5.85
C ASP A 69 23.81 -50.67 4.59
N TYR A 70 23.22 -50.49 3.40
CA TYR A 70 23.83 -50.72 2.09
C TYR A 70 23.19 -49.83 1.01
N TRP A 71 23.90 -49.65 -0.11
CA TRP A 71 23.41 -48.85 -1.23
C TRP A 71 22.32 -49.59 -2.03
N LEU A 72 21.07 -49.11 -1.95
CA LEU A 72 19.90 -49.66 -2.64
C LEU A 72 19.80 -49.29 -4.14
N GLY A 73 20.55 -48.28 -4.59
CA GLY A 73 20.47 -47.77 -5.96
C GLY A 73 21.29 -48.58 -6.97
N ASN A 74 21.01 -48.40 -8.27
CA ASN A 74 21.87 -48.93 -9.33
C ASN A 74 23.12 -48.06 -9.55
N ASP A 75 24.06 -48.53 -10.39
CA ASP A 75 25.31 -47.81 -10.71
C ASP A 75 25.05 -46.42 -11.32
N LEU A 76 23.99 -46.28 -12.14
CA LEU A 76 23.61 -45.00 -12.74
C LEU A 76 23.19 -43.99 -11.66
N LEU A 77 22.35 -44.39 -10.70
CA LEU A 77 21.95 -43.55 -9.57
C LEU A 77 23.17 -43.20 -8.69
N CYS A 78 24.11 -44.13 -8.54
CA CYS A 78 25.35 -43.90 -7.81
C CYS A 78 26.23 -42.84 -8.48
N LYS A 79 26.27 -42.81 -9.82
CA LYS A 79 27.00 -41.78 -10.56
C LYS A 79 26.28 -40.43 -10.56
N ILE A 80 24.95 -40.42 -10.63
CA ILE A 80 24.16 -39.19 -10.71
C ILE A 80 24.02 -38.50 -9.34
N SER A 81 23.89 -39.26 -8.25
CA SER A 81 23.65 -38.72 -6.91
C SER A 81 24.70 -37.68 -6.46
N PRO A 82 26.02 -37.93 -6.56
CA PRO A 82 27.05 -36.95 -6.19
C PRO A 82 26.98 -35.66 -7.03
N VAL A 83 26.59 -35.76 -8.31
CA VAL A 83 26.46 -34.60 -9.20
C VAL A 83 25.36 -33.66 -8.72
N PHE A 84 24.19 -34.20 -8.33
CA PHE A 84 23.11 -33.39 -7.75
C PHE A 84 23.41 -32.96 -6.32
N TYR A 85 24.16 -33.75 -5.55
CA TYR A 85 24.58 -33.39 -4.20
C TYR A 85 25.47 -32.14 -4.23
N TYR A 86 26.62 -32.20 -4.90
CA TYR A 86 27.56 -31.08 -4.98
C TYR A 86 27.02 -29.92 -5.82
N GLY A 87 26.28 -30.21 -6.89
CA GLY A 87 25.72 -29.20 -7.78
C GLY A 87 24.69 -28.31 -7.09
N ASN A 88 23.74 -28.89 -6.36
CA ASN A 88 22.74 -28.11 -5.62
C ASN A 88 23.37 -27.34 -4.45
N ILE A 89 24.33 -27.93 -3.74
CA ILE A 89 25.10 -27.22 -2.71
C ILE A 89 25.77 -25.96 -3.31
N ASN A 90 26.43 -26.10 -4.45
CA ASN A 90 27.07 -24.98 -5.15
C ASN A 90 26.05 -23.92 -5.62
N VAL A 91 24.89 -24.32 -6.15
CA VAL A 91 23.83 -23.36 -6.53
C VAL A 91 23.33 -22.56 -5.33
N SER A 92 23.13 -23.23 -4.19
CA SER A 92 22.72 -22.56 -2.95
C SER A 92 23.80 -21.57 -2.49
N LEU A 93 25.06 -21.98 -2.53
CA LEU A 93 26.22 -21.17 -2.14
C LEU A 93 26.39 -19.92 -3.03
N PHE A 94 26.44 -20.07 -4.35
CA PHE A 94 26.56 -18.92 -5.27
C PHE A 94 25.31 -18.03 -5.24
N SER A 95 24.13 -18.57 -4.89
CA SER A 95 22.94 -17.76 -4.64
C SER A 95 23.10 -16.88 -3.40
N MET A 96 23.72 -17.38 -2.33
CA MET A 96 24.05 -16.58 -1.14
C MET A 96 25.06 -15.47 -1.46
N GLU A 97 26.10 -15.78 -2.23
CA GLU A 97 27.07 -14.80 -2.71
C GLU A 97 26.40 -13.71 -3.57
N ALA A 98 25.52 -14.10 -4.49
CA ALA A 98 24.77 -13.16 -5.31
C ALA A 98 23.87 -12.25 -4.46
N ILE A 99 23.27 -12.76 -3.39
CA ILE A 99 22.51 -11.96 -2.42
C ILE A 99 23.44 -10.95 -1.71
N ALA A 100 24.62 -11.37 -1.26
CA ALA A 100 25.60 -10.51 -0.62
C ALA A 100 26.10 -9.40 -1.54
N ILE A 101 26.50 -9.73 -2.77
CA ILE A 101 26.91 -8.77 -3.80
C ILE A 101 25.77 -7.81 -4.13
N ASN A 102 24.54 -8.32 -4.28
CA ASN A 102 23.36 -7.49 -4.53
C ASN A 102 23.16 -6.45 -3.42
N ARG A 103 23.29 -6.85 -2.16
CA ARG A 103 23.20 -5.93 -1.01
C ARG A 103 24.35 -4.94 -0.98
N CYS A 104 25.57 -5.39 -1.26
CA CYS A 104 26.75 -4.54 -1.32
C CYS A 104 26.59 -3.44 -2.38
N ILE A 105 26.27 -3.79 -3.62
CA ILE A 105 26.07 -2.83 -4.73
C ILE A 105 24.90 -1.88 -4.44
N LEU A 106 23.80 -2.39 -3.87
CA LEU A 106 22.64 -1.58 -3.49
C LEU A 106 23.01 -0.46 -2.51
N ILE A 107 23.90 -0.75 -1.56
CA ILE A 107 24.32 0.18 -0.50
C ILE A 107 25.44 1.12 -1.00
N LEU A 108 26.40 0.59 -1.75
CA LEU A 108 27.53 1.37 -2.26
C LEU A 108 27.11 2.37 -3.33
N ASN A 109 26.31 1.95 -4.31
CA ASN A 109 25.91 2.80 -5.43
C ASN A 109 24.52 2.45 -6.00
N PRO A 110 23.45 3.08 -5.46
CA PRO A 110 22.08 2.88 -5.93
C PRO A 110 21.84 3.23 -7.40
N LYS A 111 22.65 4.12 -7.99
CA LYS A 111 22.53 4.52 -9.41
C LYS A 111 22.99 3.39 -10.33
N ILE A 112 24.10 2.74 -9.98
CA ILE A 112 24.65 1.59 -10.72
C ILE A 112 23.76 0.35 -10.50
N TYR A 113 23.22 0.17 -9.29
CA TYR A 113 22.33 -0.95 -8.97
C TYR A 113 21.20 -1.14 -9.99
N LYS A 114 20.51 -0.05 -10.37
CA LYS A 114 19.40 -0.11 -11.35
C LYS A 114 19.87 -0.49 -12.76
N LYS A 115 21.12 -0.21 -13.12
CA LYS A 115 21.71 -0.58 -14.42
C LYS A 115 22.20 -2.04 -14.47
N ILE A 116 22.65 -2.58 -13.34
CA ILE A 116 23.14 -3.96 -13.22
C ILE A 116 21.95 -4.92 -13.08
N TYR A 117 21.05 -4.67 -12.14
CA TYR A 117 19.96 -5.59 -11.80
C TYR A 117 18.69 -5.36 -12.63
N THR A 118 18.82 -5.52 -13.94
CA THR A 118 17.68 -5.54 -14.87
C THR A 118 17.18 -6.99 -15.06
N PRO A 119 15.90 -7.23 -15.43
CA PRO A 119 15.37 -8.59 -15.54
C PRO A 119 16.15 -9.52 -16.49
N CYS A 120 16.63 -8.98 -17.62
CA CYS A 120 17.44 -9.74 -18.58
C CYS A 120 18.79 -10.14 -17.95
N LYS A 121 19.50 -9.17 -17.36
CA LYS A 121 20.78 -9.44 -16.68
C LYS A 121 20.63 -10.37 -15.49
N ILE A 122 19.56 -10.25 -14.69
CA ILE A 122 19.28 -11.18 -13.58
C ILE A 122 19.05 -12.59 -14.12
N SER A 123 18.31 -12.75 -15.22
CA SER A 123 18.10 -14.08 -15.82
C SER A 123 19.42 -14.70 -16.29
N ILE A 124 20.31 -13.88 -16.88
CA ILE A 124 21.67 -14.30 -17.24
C ILE A 124 22.47 -14.69 -15.98
N MET A 125 22.42 -13.88 -14.92
CA MET A 125 23.12 -14.18 -13.65
C MET A 125 22.63 -15.49 -13.03
N LEU A 126 21.32 -15.78 -13.06
CA LEU A 126 20.77 -17.05 -12.61
C LEU A 126 21.28 -18.21 -13.46
N ALA A 127 21.26 -18.08 -14.79
CA ALA A 127 21.81 -19.12 -15.68
C ALA A 127 23.30 -19.37 -15.40
N VAL A 128 24.08 -18.30 -15.19
CA VAL A 128 25.50 -18.41 -14.82
C VAL A 128 25.69 -19.14 -13.51
N ILE A 129 24.88 -18.88 -12.48
CA ILE A 129 24.94 -19.60 -11.20
C ILE A 129 24.79 -21.11 -11.43
N TRP A 130 23.76 -21.54 -12.16
CA TRP A 130 23.52 -22.96 -12.42
C TRP A 130 24.64 -23.59 -13.27
N ILE A 131 25.09 -22.88 -14.32
CA ILE A 131 26.18 -23.38 -15.18
C ILE A 131 27.46 -23.53 -14.37
N VAL A 132 27.89 -22.51 -13.62
CA VAL A 132 29.13 -22.55 -12.83
C VAL A 132 29.07 -23.61 -11.73
N SER A 133 27.89 -23.89 -11.16
CA SER A 133 27.71 -24.94 -10.16
C SER A 133 27.88 -26.36 -10.71
N PHE A 134 27.36 -26.64 -11.90
CA PHE A 134 27.29 -28.00 -12.46
C PHE A 134 28.38 -28.28 -13.50
N LEU A 135 28.86 -27.28 -14.23
CA LEU A 135 29.85 -27.45 -15.31
C LEU A 135 31.14 -28.12 -14.82
N PRO A 136 31.72 -27.76 -13.65
CA PRO A 136 32.93 -28.43 -13.17
C PRO A 136 32.69 -29.91 -12.78
N LEU A 137 31.44 -30.28 -12.47
CA LEU A 137 31.07 -31.66 -12.17
C LEU A 137 31.04 -32.55 -13.43
N LEU A 138 31.24 -31.98 -14.63
CA LEU A 138 31.54 -32.76 -15.83
C LEU A 138 32.94 -33.39 -15.78
N LEU A 139 33.91 -32.77 -15.09
CA LEU A 139 35.28 -33.31 -14.98
C LEU A 139 35.37 -34.69 -14.31
N PRO A 140 34.67 -34.96 -13.18
CA PRO A 140 34.60 -36.31 -12.62
C PRO A 140 33.69 -37.26 -13.40
N ILE A 141 32.70 -36.75 -14.17
CA ILE A 141 31.89 -37.58 -15.09
C ILE A 141 32.73 -38.10 -16.25
N LEU A 142 33.62 -37.26 -16.79
CA LEU A 142 34.57 -37.61 -17.86
C LEU A 142 35.85 -38.28 -17.33
N GLU A 143 35.90 -38.57 -16.03
CA GLU A 143 37.02 -39.20 -15.34
C GLU A 143 38.40 -38.53 -15.49
N ILE A 144 38.43 -37.21 -15.69
CA ILE A 144 39.67 -36.44 -15.96
C ILE A 144 40.53 -36.32 -14.69
N TRP A 145 39.90 -36.12 -13.53
CA TRP A 145 40.57 -35.80 -12.26
C TRP A 145 40.03 -36.58 -11.03
N GLY A 146 39.12 -37.53 -11.28
CA GLY A 146 38.39 -38.31 -10.28
C GLY A 146 37.26 -39.08 -10.96
N SER A 147 36.75 -40.14 -10.33
CA SER A 147 35.67 -40.99 -10.88
C SER A 147 34.47 -41.02 -9.95
N LEU A 148 33.26 -41.04 -10.51
CA LEU A 148 32.03 -41.17 -9.72
C LEU A 148 31.76 -42.64 -9.39
N GLY A 149 31.61 -42.98 -8.10
CA GLY A 149 31.39 -44.36 -7.69
C GLY A 149 31.10 -44.51 -6.20
N LEU A 150 30.86 -45.76 -5.79
CA LEU A 150 30.56 -46.13 -4.41
C LEU A 150 31.85 -46.18 -3.57
N GLU A 151 31.94 -45.35 -2.52
CA GLU A 151 33.00 -45.45 -1.51
C GLU A 151 32.68 -46.58 -0.54
N LYS A 152 33.57 -47.57 -0.45
CA LYS A 152 33.31 -48.82 0.30
C LYS A 152 33.31 -48.60 1.81
N LYS A 153 34.06 -47.61 2.31
CA LYS A 153 34.17 -47.34 3.76
C LYS A 153 32.95 -46.61 4.33
N THR A 154 32.28 -45.82 3.51
CA THR A 154 31.13 -44.99 3.91
C THR A 154 29.82 -45.51 3.33
N LEU A 155 29.89 -46.45 2.37
CA LEU A 155 28.77 -46.98 1.59
C LEU A 155 27.99 -45.87 0.84
N MET A 156 28.62 -44.71 0.65
CA MET A 156 28.05 -43.56 -0.03
C MET A 156 28.66 -43.41 -1.42
N CYS A 157 27.82 -43.06 -2.38
CA CYS A 157 28.29 -42.67 -3.70
C CYS A 157 28.93 -41.28 -3.64
N ASP A 158 30.13 -41.15 -4.20
CA ASP A 158 30.92 -39.94 -4.11
C ASP A 158 31.89 -39.79 -5.31
N ILE A 159 32.58 -38.65 -5.39
CA ILE A 159 33.72 -38.45 -6.27
C ILE A 159 34.94 -39.10 -5.61
N LEU A 160 35.42 -40.19 -6.21
CA LEU A 160 36.57 -40.97 -5.76
C LEU A 160 37.87 -40.43 -6.37
N PRO A 161 38.99 -40.48 -5.63
CA PRO A 161 40.30 -40.05 -6.14
C PRO A 161 40.79 -41.00 -7.25
N LYS A 162 41.47 -40.44 -8.25
CA LYS A 162 42.16 -41.19 -9.32
C LYS A 162 43.67 -40.93 -9.18
N ASN A 163 44.48 -42.00 -9.19
CA ASN A 163 45.95 -41.96 -9.04
C ASN A 163 46.47 -41.21 -7.78
N ASN A 164 45.92 -41.49 -6.60
CA ASN A 164 46.31 -40.87 -5.31
C ASN A 164 46.28 -39.33 -5.27
N SER A 165 45.69 -38.69 -6.27
CA SER A 165 45.53 -37.24 -6.30
C SER A 165 44.23 -36.88 -5.58
N THR A 166 44.22 -35.76 -4.85
CA THR A 166 43.02 -35.19 -4.19
C THR A 166 42.45 -33.91 -4.88
N PRO A 167 42.31 -33.84 -6.23
CA PRO A 167 41.82 -32.63 -6.91
C PRO A 167 40.43 -32.21 -6.45
N LYS A 168 39.58 -33.19 -6.11
CA LYS A 168 38.26 -32.97 -5.51
C LYS A 168 38.33 -32.09 -4.27
N THR A 169 39.22 -32.41 -3.32
CA THR A 169 39.32 -31.68 -2.06
C THR A 169 39.77 -30.25 -2.28
N ILE A 170 40.79 -30.04 -3.13
CA ILE A 170 41.28 -28.69 -3.47
C ILE A 170 40.19 -27.87 -4.15
N PHE A 171 39.46 -28.47 -5.08
CA PHE A 171 38.40 -27.78 -5.78
C PHE A 171 37.20 -27.42 -4.90
N LEU A 172 36.72 -28.37 -4.10
CA LEU A 172 35.63 -28.14 -3.15
C LEU A 172 36.06 -27.12 -2.07
N LEU A 173 37.33 -27.11 -1.66
CA LEU A 173 37.87 -26.09 -0.76
C LEU A 173 37.85 -24.70 -1.39
N ILE A 174 38.32 -24.57 -2.63
CA ILE A 174 38.40 -23.27 -3.32
C ILE A 174 37.00 -22.72 -3.62
N LEU A 175 36.14 -23.50 -4.29
CA LEU A 175 34.80 -23.03 -4.67
C LEU A 175 33.79 -23.08 -3.53
N GLY A 176 33.86 -24.09 -2.67
CA GLY A 176 32.91 -24.30 -1.59
C GLY A 176 33.17 -23.45 -0.34
N PHE A 177 34.39 -22.93 -0.17
CA PHE A 177 34.76 -22.18 1.04
C PHE A 177 35.58 -20.92 0.80
N VAL A 178 36.74 -21.01 0.14
CA VAL A 178 37.67 -19.87 0.04
C VAL A 178 37.08 -18.72 -0.75
N LEU A 179 36.54 -18.99 -1.95
CA LEU A 179 35.91 -17.99 -2.79
C LEU A 179 34.69 -17.33 -2.10
N PRO A 180 33.72 -18.10 -1.54
CA PRO A 180 32.63 -17.52 -0.78
C PRO A 180 33.09 -16.68 0.42
N CYS A 181 34.06 -17.17 1.19
CA CYS A 181 34.65 -16.43 2.31
C CYS A 181 35.19 -15.08 1.85
N LEU A 182 35.94 -15.03 0.75
CA LEU A 182 36.50 -13.80 0.19
C LEU A 182 35.39 -12.85 -0.25
N VAL A 183 34.42 -13.33 -1.05
CA VAL A 183 33.31 -12.51 -1.56
C VAL A 183 32.47 -11.93 -0.43
N MET A 184 32.13 -12.74 0.56
CA MET A 184 31.32 -12.34 1.72
C MET A 184 32.09 -11.35 2.61
N SER A 185 33.38 -11.59 2.84
CA SER A 185 34.24 -10.71 3.64
C SER A 185 34.47 -9.36 2.97
N ILE A 186 34.79 -9.33 1.68
CA ILE A 186 34.95 -8.09 0.90
C ILE A 186 33.64 -7.32 0.88
N SER A 187 32.52 -8.00 0.65
CA SER A 187 31.20 -7.36 0.63
C SER A 187 30.86 -6.73 1.99
N TYR A 188 31.14 -7.42 3.09
CA TYR A 188 30.95 -6.88 4.44
C TYR A 188 31.88 -5.70 4.72
N LEU A 189 33.17 -5.83 4.37
CA LEU A 189 34.16 -4.77 4.55
C LEU A 189 33.77 -3.50 3.78
N CYS A 190 33.34 -3.63 2.52
CA CYS A 190 32.87 -2.51 1.72
C CYS A 190 31.65 -1.81 2.36
N ILE A 191 30.68 -2.59 2.86
CA ILE A 191 29.52 -2.06 3.58
C ILE A 191 29.96 -1.34 4.86
N TYR A 192 30.88 -1.95 5.63
CA TYR A 192 31.42 -1.40 6.87
C TYR A 192 32.15 -0.07 6.63
N ILE A 193 33.07 -0.02 5.65
CA ILE A 193 33.81 1.19 5.27
C ILE A 193 32.83 2.28 4.84
N LYS A 194 31.85 1.96 3.98
CA LYS A 194 30.87 2.94 3.51
C LYS A 194 30.04 3.54 4.64
N ILE A 195 29.64 2.72 5.60
CA ILE A 195 28.89 3.17 6.77
C ILE A 195 29.78 4.03 7.67
N LYS A 196 31.05 3.64 7.88
CA LYS A 196 32.03 4.44 8.65
C LYS A 196 32.30 5.79 7.98
N ASP A 197 32.41 5.84 6.66
CA ASP A 197 32.59 7.07 5.88
C ASP A 197 31.36 7.97 5.93
N ASN A 198 30.15 7.39 5.89
CA ASN A 198 28.91 8.13 6.09
C ASN A 198 28.86 8.72 7.52
N HIS A 199 29.24 7.95 8.54
CA HIS A 199 29.35 8.45 9.92
C HIS A 199 30.38 9.57 10.05
N ARG A 200 31.57 9.45 9.46
CA ARG A 200 32.61 10.50 9.45
C ARG A 200 32.14 11.77 8.75
N LYS A 201 31.47 11.66 7.61
CA LYS A 201 30.86 12.82 6.90
C LYS A 201 29.73 13.47 7.70
N MET A 202 29.02 12.69 8.51
CA MET A 202 28.01 13.20 9.44
C MET A 202 28.62 13.88 10.68
N GLU A 203 29.79 13.43 11.16
CA GLU A 203 30.54 14.06 12.25
C GLU A 203 31.17 15.39 11.83
N ILE A 204 31.76 15.48 10.63
CA ILE A 204 32.35 16.72 10.09
C ILE A 204 31.29 17.81 9.87
N HIS A 205 30.04 17.43 9.57
CA HIS A 205 28.91 18.38 9.47
C HIS A 205 28.18 18.65 10.80
N SER A 206 28.71 18.20 11.93
CA SER A 206 28.03 18.30 13.24
C SER A 206 28.59 19.40 14.16
N GLN A 207 28.50 20.66 13.74
CA GLN A 207 28.23 21.72 14.71
C GLN A 207 26.72 21.95 14.80
N SER A 208 26.15 21.40 15.87
CA SER A 208 24.79 21.55 16.42
C SER A 208 23.69 20.54 15.99
N LYS A 209 23.46 19.60 16.92
CA LYS A 209 22.20 18.92 17.28
C LYS A 209 21.50 18.00 16.26
N THR A 210 21.98 16.73 16.15
CA THR A 210 21.10 15.63 15.70
C THR A 210 21.43 14.22 16.24
N LEU A 211 21.37 14.01 17.56
CA LEU A 211 21.47 12.67 18.19
C LEU A 211 20.38 11.67 17.70
N ASN A 212 19.22 12.15 17.24
CA ASN A 212 18.10 11.29 16.79
C ASN A 212 18.10 10.98 15.28
N PHE A 213 18.84 11.72 14.45
CA PHE A 213 18.98 11.42 13.01
C PHE A 213 20.01 10.32 12.80
N ALA A 214 21.14 10.40 13.53
CA ALA A 214 22.11 9.32 13.63
C ALA A 214 21.43 8.00 13.99
N LYS A 215 20.51 7.99 14.97
CA LYS A 215 19.79 6.78 15.42
C LYS A 215 18.90 6.10 14.36
N ILE A 216 18.40 6.84 13.35
CA ILE A 216 17.51 6.30 12.30
C ILE A 216 18.33 5.77 11.12
N THR A 217 19.35 6.50 10.67
CA THR A 217 20.32 5.99 9.68
C THR A 217 21.04 4.77 10.25
N ASP A 218 21.45 4.84 11.51
CA ASP A 218 22.03 3.74 12.28
C ASP A 218 21.04 2.56 12.38
N SER A 219 19.72 2.76 12.50
CA SER A 219 18.76 1.63 12.50
C SER A 219 18.62 0.91 11.15
N SER A 220 18.75 1.62 10.03
CA SER A 220 18.70 1.03 8.69
C SER A 220 20.03 0.42 8.26
N GLU A 221 21.13 1.06 8.65
CA GLU A 221 22.50 0.60 8.46
C GLU A 221 22.81 -0.59 9.38
N SER A 222 22.34 -0.57 10.63
CA SER A 222 22.37 -1.69 11.58
C SER A 222 21.53 -2.86 11.10
N ARG A 223 20.36 -2.62 10.48
CA ARG A 223 19.57 -3.72 9.88
C ARG A 223 20.28 -4.35 8.67
N ALA A 224 20.94 -3.55 7.83
CA ALA A 224 21.73 -4.06 6.71
C ALA A 224 22.97 -4.85 7.19
N LYS A 225 23.72 -4.30 8.16
CA LYS A 225 24.83 -4.99 8.85
C LYS A 225 24.35 -6.29 9.50
N LYS A 226 23.22 -6.27 10.22
CA LYS A 226 22.64 -7.44 10.89
C LYS A 226 22.21 -8.51 9.89
N SER A 227 21.54 -8.14 8.79
CA SER A 227 21.16 -9.10 7.75
C SER A 227 22.37 -9.75 7.09
N MET A 228 23.44 -8.98 6.83
CA MET A 228 24.66 -9.50 6.21
C MET A 228 25.45 -10.38 7.19
N LEU A 229 25.60 -9.93 8.44
CA LEU A 229 26.25 -10.69 9.51
C LEU A 229 25.54 -12.02 9.78
N THR A 230 24.21 -12.03 9.79
CA THR A 230 23.44 -13.29 9.93
C THR A 230 23.73 -14.25 8.79
N ILE A 231 23.77 -13.80 7.52
CA ILE A 231 24.10 -14.67 6.38
C ILE A 231 25.53 -15.22 6.51
N ILE A 232 26.50 -14.38 6.92
CA ILE A 232 27.90 -14.81 7.11
C ILE A 232 28.03 -15.84 8.23
N CYS A 233 27.43 -15.59 9.40
CA CYS A 233 27.49 -16.53 10.52
C CYS A 233 26.85 -17.87 10.16
N CYS A 234 25.70 -17.86 9.46
CA CYS A 234 25.06 -19.09 9.01
C CYS A 234 25.90 -19.85 7.98
N PHE A 235 26.51 -19.14 7.02
CA PHE A 235 27.45 -19.75 6.09
C PHE A 235 28.63 -20.40 6.83
N LEU A 236 29.28 -19.70 7.76
CA LEU A 236 30.39 -20.26 8.53
C LEU A 236 29.95 -21.48 9.35
N ILE A 237 28.81 -21.43 10.03
CA ILE A 237 28.33 -22.55 10.84
C ILE A 237 28.00 -23.78 9.99
N CYS A 238 27.43 -23.60 8.79
CA CYS A 238 26.97 -24.72 7.98
C CYS A 238 28.03 -25.26 7.01
N PHE A 239 29.03 -24.46 6.63
CA PHE A 239 29.99 -24.84 5.58
C PHE A 239 31.44 -24.94 6.07
N PHE A 240 31.82 -24.29 7.18
CA PHE A 240 33.17 -24.42 7.72
C PHE A 240 33.44 -25.81 8.35
N PRO A 241 32.55 -26.37 9.19
CA PRO A 241 32.81 -27.68 9.79
C PRO A 241 32.96 -28.80 8.75
N PRO A 242 32.11 -28.92 7.71
CA PRO A 242 32.31 -29.94 6.67
C PRO A 242 33.64 -29.83 5.93
N VAL A 243 34.09 -28.60 5.66
CA VAL A 243 35.37 -28.36 4.99
C VAL A 243 36.54 -28.83 5.87
N LEU A 244 36.47 -28.59 7.18
CA LEU A 244 37.48 -29.10 8.11
C LEU A 244 37.46 -30.63 8.15
N LEU A 245 36.29 -31.25 8.26
CA LEU A 245 36.13 -32.70 8.31
C LEU A 245 36.68 -33.36 7.03
N ILE A 246 36.45 -32.77 5.86
CA ILE A 246 37.03 -33.22 4.58
C ILE A 246 38.56 -33.13 4.57
N ILE A 247 39.15 -32.08 5.18
CA ILE A 247 40.61 -31.92 5.27
C ILE A 247 41.23 -32.90 6.27
N PHE A 248 40.56 -33.15 7.40
CA PHE A 248 41.05 -34.05 8.44
C PHE A 248 40.95 -35.53 8.07
N ASP A 249 39.98 -35.90 7.22
CA ASP A 249 39.77 -37.29 6.80
C ASP A 249 39.77 -37.46 5.27
N LEU A 250 40.93 -37.18 4.65
CA LEU A 250 41.15 -37.33 3.22
C LEU A 250 41.00 -38.78 2.72
N ASN A 251 41.15 -39.76 3.61
CA ASN A 251 41.19 -41.19 3.29
C ASN A 251 39.92 -41.96 3.74
N TYR A 252 38.89 -41.24 4.18
CA TYR A 252 37.61 -41.81 4.65
C TYR A 252 37.79 -42.84 5.78
N GLN A 253 38.76 -42.63 6.68
CA GLN A 253 39.02 -43.49 7.82
C GLN A 253 37.91 -43.42 8.89
N TYR A 254 37.16 -42.32 8.96
CA TYR A 254 36.13 -42.09 9.97
C TYR A 254 34.77 -41.84 9.31
N PRO A 255 33.97 -42.89 9.03
CA PRO A 255 32.66 -42.77 8.39
C PRO A 255 31.70 -41.81 9.11
N ILE A 256 31.84 -41.67 10.44
CA ILE A 256 31.06 -40.74 11.25
C ILE A 256 31.23 -39.27 10.82
N PHE A 257 32.40 -38.88 10.31
CA PHE A 257 32.63 -37.52 9.81
C PHE A 257 31.79 -37.22 8.57
N ARG A 258 31.46 -38.22 7.74
CA ARG A 258 30.55 -38.05 6.60
C ARG A 258 29.10 -37.86 7.00
N VAL A 259 28.70 -38.46 8.10
CA VAL A 259 27.38 -38.21 8.70
C VAL A 259 27.30 -36.76 9.17
N PHE A 260 28.33 -36.27 9.87
CA PHE A 260 28.40 -34.88 10.30
C PHE A 260 28.45 -33.89 9.13
N ASP A 261 29.27 -34.13 8.10
CA ASP A 261 29.30 -33.33 6.86
C ASP A 261 27.88 -33.14 6.32
N THR A 262 27.14 -34.24 6.24
CA THR A 262 25.80 -34.24 5.66
C THR A 262 24.80 -33.51 6.56
N ILE A 263 24.86 -33.70 7.88
CA ILE A 263 24.01 -32.98 8.85
C ILE A 263 24.20 -31.46 8.73
N PHE A 264 25.44 -30.99 8.56
CA PHE A 264 25.71 -29.55 8.41
C PHE A 264 25.17 -28.99 7.08
N PHE A 265 25.28 -29.73 5.98
CA PHE A 265 24.63 -29.34 4.73
C PHE A 265 23.11 -29.35 4.84
N TRP A 266 22.52 -30.28 5.59
CA TRP A 266 21.07 -30.30 5.87
C TRP A 266 20.63 -29.10 6.71
N ALA A 267 21.40 -28.76 7.74
CA ALA A 267 21.15 -27.59 8.56
C ALA A 267 21.10 -26.32 7.70
N SER A 268 21.96 -26.22 6.67
CA SER A 268 21.93 -25.07 5.74
C SER A 268 20.58 -24.92 5.03
N VAL A 269 20.01 -26.02 4.52
CA VAL A 269 18.73 -26.04 3.79
C VAL A 269 17.56 -25.64 4.69
N VAL A 270 17.62 -26.00 5.97
CA VAL A 270 16.60 -25.66 6.97
C VAL A 270 16.74 -24.21 7.43
N ILE A 271 17.97 -23.74 7.67
CA ILE A 271 18.24 -22.40 8.23
C ILE A 271 17.93 -21.29 7.22
N ASN A 272 18.13 -21.51 5.93
CA ASN A 272 17.98 -20.51 4.87
C ASN A 272 16.61 -19.80 4.85
N PRO A 273 15.46 -20.50 4.85
CA PRO A 273 14.13 -19.88 4.99
C PRO A 273 13.98 -18.98 6.21
N PHE A 274 14.55 -19.36 7.36
CA PHE A 274 14.47 -18.57 8.58
C PHE A 274 15.28 -17.29 8.46
N ILE A 275 16.48 -17.34 7.88
CA ILE A 275 17.31 -16.15 7.63
C ILE A 275 16.47 -15.11 6.90
N TYR A 276 15.85 -15.45 5.77
CA TYR A 276 15.11 -14.45 4.97
C TYR A 276 13.77 -14.05 5.58
N SER A 277 13.11 -14.95 6.31
CA SER A 277 11.87 -14.65 7.03
C SER A 277 12.09 -13.68 8.19
N PHE A 278 13.24 -13.73 8.87
CA PHE A 278 13.56 -12.82 9.97
C PHE A 278 14.31 -11.57 9.55
N THR A 279 15.15 -11.63 8.52
CA THR A 279 15.96 -10.50 8.05
C THR A 279 15.22 -9.61 7.04
N ASN A 280 14.33 -10.17 6.20
CA ASN A 280 13.61 -9.43 5.17
C ASN A 280 12.13 -9.21 5.51
N LYS A 281 11.81 -7.97 5.92
CA LYS A 281 10.44 -7.56 6.29
C LYS A 281 9.41 -7.81 5.18
N PHE A 282 9.81 -7.79 3.90
CA PHE A 282 8.88 -8.04 2.80
C PHE A 282 8.52 -9.52 2.68
N CYS A 283 9.49 -10.42 2.86
CA CYS A 283 9.25 -11.87 2.92
C CYS A 283 8.41 -12.19 4.16
N LYS A 284 8.79 -11.66 5.34
CA LYS A 284 8.03 -11.79 6.58
C LYS A 284 6.56 -11.40 6.44
N ASN A 285 6.29 -10.25 5.84
CA ASN A 285 4.92 -9.76 5.67
C ASN A 285 4.13 -10.57 4.64
N ALA A 286 4.79 -11.13 3.62
CA ALA A 286 4.13 -11.95 2.62
C ALA A 286 3.77 -13.32 3.18
N ILE A 287 4.69 -13.95 3.92
CA ILE A 287 4.45 -15.19 4.66
C ILE A 287 3.34 -14.99 5.71
N LYS A 288 3.41 -13.91 6.50
CA LYS A 288 2.36 -13.59 7.47
C LYS A 288 0.97 -13.45 6.83
N ARG A 289 0.88 -12.86 5.65
CA ARG A 289 -0.40 -12.76 4.90
C ARG A 289 -0.92 -14.10 4.38
N ILE A 290 -0.04 -15.08 4.18
CA ILE A 290 -0.43 -16.44 3.82
C ILE A 290 -1.05 -17.11 5.06
N PHE A 291 -0.47 -16.91 6.24
CA PHE A 291 -0.99 -17.44 7.51
C PHE A 291 -2.25 -16.72 8.04
N ASP A 292 -2.35 -15.39 7.87
CA ASP A 292 -3.51 -14.60 8.35
C ASP A 292 -4.83 -14.93 7.58
N LYS A 293 -4.73 -15.65 6.46
CA LYS A 293 -5.89 -16.24 5.79
C LYS A 293 -5.80 -17.73 6.07
N ASN A 294 -6.65 -18.29 6.94
CA ASN A 294 -6.76 -19.76 7.13
C ASN A 294 -7.01 -20.42 5.76
N ILE A 295 -5.94 -20.84 5.09
CA ILE A 295 -5.97 -21.43 3.75
C ILE A 295 -5.36 -22.81 3.92
N ASP A 296 -6.25 -23.79 3.89
CA ASP A 296 -5.93 -25.21 3.89
C ASP A 296 -5.05 -25.58 2.67
N LEU A 297 -3.92 -26.24 2.95
CA LEU A 297 -2.86 -26.51 1.99
C LEU A 297 -3.31 -27.56 0.95
N LYS A 298 -4.17 -28.51 1.37
CA LYS A 298 -4.75 -29.56 0.52
C LYS A 298 -5.67 -29.00 -0.58
N THR A 299 -6.47 -27.99 -0.28
CA THR A 299 -7.32 -27.31 -1.29
C THR A 299 -6.54 -26.40 -2.24
N MET A 300 -5.27 -26.09 -1.96
CA MET A 300 -4.42 -25.25 -2.82
C MET A 300 -3.70 -26.06 -3.91
N ILE A 301 -3.26 -27.28 -3.60
CA ILE A 301 -2.61 -28.18 -4.57
C ILE A 301 -3.62 -28.61 -5.64
N SER A 302 -4.89 -28.83 -5.28
CA SER A 302 -5.97 -29.17 -6.22
C SER A 302 -6.47 -28.00 -7.09
N LYS A 303 -6.13 -26.74 -6.75
CA LYS A 303 -6.55 -25.52 -7.46
C LYS A 303 -5.47 -24.89 -8.34
N ILE A 304 -4.38 -25.60 -8.66
CA ILE A 304 -3.40 -25.17 -9.67
C ILE A 304 -4.01 -25.36 -11.08
N ARG A 305 -5.03 -24.57 -11.42
CA ARG A 305 -5.49 -24.37 -12.79
C ARG A 305 -5.25 -22.91 -13.17
N PHE A 306 -4.37 -22.70 -14.14
CA PHE A 306 -3.88 -21.41 -14.60
C PHE A 306 -4.99 -20.60 -15.30
N PRO A 307 -5.25 -19.32 -14.93
CA PRO A 307 -6.11 -18.44 -15.73
C PRO A 307 -5.30 -17.82 -16.89
N LEU A 308 -5.66 -18.21 -18.12
CA LEU A 308 -5.17 -17.67 -19.38
C LEU A 308 -6.04 -16.48 -19.84
N LYS A 309 -5.69 -15.24 -19.46
CA LYS A 309 -5.98 -14.03 -20.28
C LYS A 309 -5.38 -12.76 -19.68
N ARG A 310 -4.25 -12.28 -20.25
CA ARG A 310 -3.98 -10.89 -20.68
C ARG A 310 -2.54 -10.80 -21.22
N ARG A 311 -2.40 -10.89 -22.54
CA ARG A 311 -1.13 -10.96 -23.28
C ARG A 311 -1.13 -9.87 -24.37
N ARG A 312 -0.12 -8.98 -24.36
CA ARG A 312 0.68 -8.73 -25.58
C ARG A 312 2.06 -8.13 -25.31
N ASP A 313 2.24 -7.18 -24.37
CA ASP A 313 3.61 -6.66 -24.08
C ASP A 313 4.36 -7.43 -22.98
N ILE A 314 3.60 -8.16 -22.15
CA ILE A 314 4.13 -9.06 -21.10
C ILE A 314 4.64 -10.38 -21.70
N MET A 315 4.26 -10.72 -22.94
CA MET A 315 4.60 -12.00 -23.57
C MET A 315 6.10 -12.20 -23.76
N LEU A 316 6.84 -11.20 -24.23
CA LEU A 316 8.27 -11.36 -24.51
C LEU A 316 9.13 -11.44 -23.22
N ARG A 317 8.78 -10.67 -22.18
CA ARG A 317 9.53 -10.66 -20.90
C ARG A 317 9.22 -11.85 -20.00
N VAL A 318 8.05 -12.47 -20.18
CA VAL A 318 7.60 -13.60 -19.37
C VAL A 318 7.77 -14.94 -20.10
N LEU A 319 8.01 -14.96 -21.42
CA LEU A 319 8.33 -16.19 -22.14
C LEU A 319 9.68 -16.76 -21.69
N GLY A 320 10.74 -15.95 -21.55
CA GLY A 320 12.04 -16.43 -21.07
C GLY A 320 11.98 -17.00 -19.64
N ILE A 321 11.31 -16.30 -18.71
CA ILE A 321 11.16 -16.76 -17.32
C ILE A 321 10.16 -17.93 -17.22
N ARG A 322 9.09 -17.97 -18.01
CA ARG A 322 8.14 -19.11 -18.05
C ARG A 322 8.72 -20.34 -18.73
N VAL A 323 9.55 -20.17 -19.75
CA VAL A 323 10.24 -21.28 -20.42
C VAL A 323 11.30 -21.83 -19.48
N LEU A 324 12.13 -20.98 -18.85
CA LEU A 324 13.10 -21.43 -17.86
C LEU A 324 12.43 -22.08 -16.65
N THR A 325 11.38 -21.48 -16.08
CA THR A 325 10.65 -22.10 -14.95
C THR A 325 9.88 -23.35 -15.36
N ARG A 326 9.31 -23.45 -16.57
CA ARG A 326 8.67 -24.69 -17.05
C ARG A 326 9.68 -25.77 -17.39
N ILE A 327 10.84 -25.44 -17.95
CA ILE A 327 11.93 -26.38 -18.16
C ILE A 327 12.43 -26.86 -16.81
N LEU A 328 12.64 -25.98 -15.83
CA LEU A 328 13.04 -26.37 -14.48
C LEU A 328 11.97 -27.22 -13.79
N LEU A 329 10.68 -26.86 -13.90
CA LEU A 329 9.58 -27.62 -13.29
C LEU A 329 9.39 -28.97 -13.97
N VAL A 330 9.54 -29.04 -15.30
CA VAL A 330 9.52 -30.30 -16.06
C VAL A 330 10.75 -31.13 -15.74
N LEU A 331 11.93 -30.53 -15.54
CA LEU A 331 13.14 -31.23 -15.09
C LEU A 331 12.94 -31.78 -13.66
N ILE A 332 12.40 -30.98 -12.74
CA ILE A 332 12.08 -31.38 -11.37
C ILE A 332 11.03 -32.49 -11.34
N CYS A 333 9.92 -32.32 -12.09
CA CYS A 333 8.85 -33.32 -12.16
C CYS A 333 9.29 -34.58 -12.90
N SER A 334 10.12 -34.49 -13.94
CA SER A 334 10.65 -35.66 -14.65
C SER A 334 11.70 -36.40 -13.83
N LEU A 335 12.58 -35.70 -13.08
CA LEU A 335 13.52 -36.31 -12.14
C LEU A 335 12.79 -36.92 -10.92
N SER A 336 11.74 -36.26 -10.42
CA SER A 336 10.90 -36.80 -9.34
C SER A 336 10.06 -37.99 -9.80
N LEU A 337 9.53 -37.96 -11.03
CA LEU A 337 8.81 -39.09 -11.64
C LEU A 337 9.76 -40.24 -11.97
N LEU A 338 10.97 -39.99 -12.47
CA LEU A 338 12.01 -41.02 -12.64
C LEU A 338 12.38 -41.63 -11.29
N SER A 339 12.58 -40.82 -10.25
CA SER A 339 12.89 -41.28 -8.89
C SER A 339 11.75 -42.13 -8.31
N LEU A 340 10.48 -41.73 -8.53
CA LEU A 340 9.30 -42.48 -8.09
C LEU A 340 9.13 -43.79 -8.88
N LEU A 341 9.37 -43.78 -10.19
CA LEU A 341 9.30 -44.98 -11.03
C LEU A 341 10.45 -45.97 -10.73
N PHE A 342 11.64 -45.47 -10.35
CA PHE A 342 12.74 -46.31 -9.88
C PHE A 342 12.50 -46.88 -8.48
N LEU A 343 11.87 -46.12 -7.58
CA LEU A 343 11.44 -46.62 -6.27
C LEU A 343 10.35 -47.70 -6.40
N ASN A 344 9.41 -47.53 -7.33
CA ASN A 344 8.33 -48.50 -7.57
C ASN A 344 8.82 -49.81 -8.23
N ARG A 345 9.99 -49.79 -8.89
CA ARG A 345 10.60 -50.98 -9.50
C ARG A 345 11.58 -51.73 -8.59
N CYS A 346 11.90 -51.17 -7.41
CA CYS A 346 12.87 -51.74 -6.46
C CYS A 346 12.26 -52.26 -5.15
N GLY A 347 10.94 -52.32 -4.99
CA GLY A 347 10.37 -53.03 -3.84
C GLY A 347 8.90 -52.76 -3.56
N LEU A 348 8.01 -53.45 -4.26
CA LEU A 348 6.62 -53.68 -3.83
C LEU A 348 5.90 -54.75 -4.68
N ASN A 349 6.57 -55.87 -4.99
CA ASN A 349 5.97 -56.96 -5.79
C ASN A 349 5.42 -58.13 -4.97
N ASN A 350 5.22 -57.99 -3.66
CA ASN A 350 4.81 -59.12 -2.80
C ASN A 350 3.55 -58.88 -1.95
N PHE A 351 2.63 -57.98 -2.34
CA PHE A 351 1.33 -57.86 -1.66
C PHE A 351 0.24 -57.36 -2.60
N GLU A 352 -0.02 -58.07 -3.70
CA GLU A 352 -1.29 -57.92 -4.43
C GLU A 352 -1.63 -59.20 -5.20
N SER A 353 -1.65 -60.31 -4.47
CA SER A 353 -2.34 -61.53 -4.87
C SER A 353 -3.26 -61.91 -3.71
N ASP A 354 -4.43 -61.29 -3.68
CA ASP A 354 -5.68 -61.85 -3.14
C ASP A 354 -6.74 -60.74 -3.08
N LEU A 355 -7.49 -60.58 -4.17
CA LEU A 355 -8.96 -60.60 -4.21
C LEU A 355 -9.44 -60.02 -5.56
N ILE A 356 -9.73 -60.94 -6.49
CA ILE A 356 -10.59 -60.68 -7.64
C ILE A 356 -11.98 -61.23 -7.31
N GLY A 357 -13.02 -60.44 -7.60
CA GLY A 357 -14.44 -60.81 -7.60
C GLY A 357 -15.28 -59.67 -7.02
N THR A 358 -16.26 -59.04 -7.66
CA THR A 358 -17.25 -59.53 -8.64
C THR A 358 -17.92 -58.34 -9.37
N THR A 359 -18.48 -58.63 -10.54
CA THR A 359 -19.32 -57.84 -11.48
C THR A 359 -20.66 -57.36 -10.84
N GLU A 360 -21.26 -56.20 -11.13
CA GLU A 360 -22.11 -55.85 -12.32
C GLU A 360 -22.64 -54.37 -12.25
N PRO A 361 -23.31 -53.83 -13.31
CA PRO A 361 -23.39 -52.38 -13.61
C PRO A 361 -24.74 -51.70 -13.29
N ILE A 362 -24.73 -50.36 -13.13
CA ILE A 362 -25.94 -49.52 -13.18
C ILE A 362 -25.72 -48.31 -14.10
N THR A 363 -26.54 -48.25 -15.15
CA THR A 363 -26.75 -47.12 -16.06
C THR A 363 -27.82 -46.19 -15.46
N ILE A 364 -27.78 -44.88 -15.74
CA ILE A 364 -28.90 -44.08 -16.33
C ILE A 364 -28.61 -42.56 -16.26
N SER A 365 -28.55 -42.00 -17.48
CA SER A 365 -28.99 -40.69 -17.99
C SER A 365 -28.80 -39.39 -17.18
N GLY A 366 -28.07 -38.45 -17.78
CA GLY A 366 -28.13 -37.03 -17.40
C GLY A 366 -27.16 -36.09 -18.12
N LEU A 367 -26.76 -36.38 -19.36
CA LEU A 367 -25.73 -35.57 -20.04
C LEU A 367 -26.00 -35.32 -21.54
N GLN A 368 -27.24 -34.96 -21.90
CA GLN A 368 -27.59 -34.65 -23.29
C GLN A 368 -28.25 -33.27 -23.50
N GLU A 369 -28.18 -32.36 -22.54
CA GLU A 369 -28.69 -30.98 -22.70
C GLU A 369 -27.62 -29.89 -22.65
N VAL A 370 -26.36 -30.22 -22.32
CA VAL A 370 -25.30 -29.21 -22.14
C VAL A 370 -24.51 -28.95 -23.44
N SER A 371 -24.53 -29.87 -24.41
CA SER A 371 -23.73 -29.76 -25.64
C SER A 371 -24.31 -28.81 -26.69
N LEU A 372 -25.61 -28.55 -26.70
CA LEU A 372 -26.26 -27.71 -27.73
C LEU A 372 -26.08 -26.20 -27.50
N SER A 373 -25.94 -25.74 -26.25
CA SER A 373 -25.77 -24.32 -25.91
C SER A 373 -24.35 -23.77 -26.18
N GLU A 374 -23.34 -24.63 -26.11
CA GLU A 374 -21.94 -24.24 -26.32
C GLU A 374 -21.60 -23.99 -27.80
N GLU A 375 -22.31 -24.64 -28.71
CA GLU A 375 -22.07 -24.50 -30.15
C GLU A 375 -22.73 -23.23 -30.73
N GLU A 376 -23.92 -22.88 -30.24
CA GLU A 376 -24.67 -21.68 -30.63
C GLU A 376 -23.96 -20.39 -30.18
N THR A 377 -23.40 -20.42 -28.96
CA THR A 377 -22.61 -19.29 -28.43
C THR A 377 -21.27 -19.11 -29.16
N ARG A 378 -20.67 -20.19 -29.68
CA ARG A 378 -19.42 -20.13 -30.46
C ARG A 378 -19.64 -19.44 -31.81
N LEU A 379 -20.74 -19.75 -32.49
CA LEU A 379 -21.12 -19.15 -33.78
C LEU A 379 -21.42 -17.65 -33.67
N GLN A 380 -22.07 -17.23 -32.57
CA GLN A 380 -22.37 -15.82 -32.32
C GLN A 380 -21.10 -14.98 -32.09
N VAL A 381 -20.09 -15.56 -31.42
CA VAL A 381 -18.80 -14.90 -31.19
C VAL A 381 -18.02 -14.70 -32.49
N GLU A 382 -18.02 -15.68 -33.40
CA GLU A 382 -17.38 -15.56 -34.71
C GLU A 382 -18.02 -14.47 -35.58
N ARG A 383 -19.36 -14.41 -35.60
CA ARG A 383 -20.10 -13.38 -36.34
C ARG A 383 -19.75 -11.96 -35.87
N LEU A 384 -19.74 -11.74 -34.55
CA LEU A 384 -19.40 -10.43 -33.96
C LEU A 384 -17.92 -10.07 -34.17
N THR A 385 -17.01 -11.05 -34.23
CA THR A 385 -15.60 -10.76 -34.51
C THR A 385 -15.34 -10.41 -35.97
N ALA A 386 -16.12 -10.94 -36.90
CA ALA A 386 -16.05 -10.55 -38.31
C ALA A 386 -16.52 -9.09 -38.51
N GLU A 387 -17.60 -8.70 -37.85
CA GLU A 387 -18.17 -7.35 -37.93
C GLU A 387 -17.25 -6.27 -37.33
N ILE A 388 -16.53 -6.59 -36.24
CA ILE A 388 -15.51 -5.69 -35.68
C ILE A 388 -14.31 -5.51 -36.63
N ARG A 389 -13.96 -6.51 -37.44
CA ARG A 389 -12.88 -6.38 -38.43
C ARG A 389 -13.30 -5.48 -39.59
N SER A 390 -14.53 -5.60 -40.10
CA SER A 390 -15.01 -4.77 -41.21
C SER A 390 -15.11 -3.29 -40.81
N LEU A 391 -15.62 -3.00 -39.61
CA LEU A 391 -15.70 -1.63 -39.07
C LEU A 391 -14.31 -1.02 -38.85
N LYS A 392 -13.31 -1.81 -38.46
CA LYS A 392 -11.92 -1.32 -38.33
C LYS A 392 -11.27 -0.98 -39.67
N LEU A 393 -11.61 -1.72 -40.74
CA LEU A 393 -11.11 -1.43 -42.09
C LEU A 393 -11.75 -0.15 -42.66
N GLN A 394 -13.03 0.09 -42.39
CA GLN A 394 -13.70 1.34 -42.78
C GLN A 394 -13.10 2.57 -42.08
N ILE A 395 -12.73 2.45 -40.79
CA ILE A 395 -12.08 3.55 -40.04
C ILE A 395 -10.68 3.86 -40.59
N LEU A 396 -9.97 2.84 -41.08
CA LEU A 396 -8.65 2.98 -41.69
C LEU A 396 -8.71 3.65 -43.08
N GLN A 397 -9.81 3.47 -43.81
CA GLN A 397 -10.05 4.17 -45.08
C GLN A 397 -10.47 5.63 -44.89
N LEU A 398 -11.08 5.97 -43.74
CA LEU A 398 -11.55 7.33 -43.43
C LEU A 398 -10.49 8.24 -42.79
N THR A 399 -9.30 7.73 -42.46
CA THR A 399 -8.26 8.49 -41.73
C THR A 399 -6.97 8.76 -42.52
N GLY A 400 -7.01 8.60 -43.85
CA GLY A 400 -6.04 9.07 -44.85
C GLY A 400 -4.63 9.46 -44.39
N GLY A 401 -3.65 8.56 -44.63
CA GLY A 401 -2.25 8.84 -45.03
C GLY A 401 -1.32 9.68 -44.12
N PRO A 402 -0.03 9.31 -43.99
CA PRO A 402 0.91 10.01 -43.11
C PRO A 402 1.67 11.16 -43.84
N PRO A 403 2.14 12.18 -43.11
CA PRO A 403 3.34 12.91 -43.56
C PRO A 403 4.39 13.12 -42.45
N GLY A 404 5.65 13.21 -42.89
CA GLY A 404 6.80 13.68 -42.12
C GLY A 404 7.42 14.97 -42.67
N HIS A 405 8.58 15.37 -42.09
CA HIS A 405 9.48 16.54 -42.36
C HIS A 405 8.98 17.92 -41.86
N SER A 406 9.78 18.87 -41.35
CA SER A 406 11.25 19.06 -41.23
C SER A 406 11.59 20.06 -40.07
N GLU A 407 12.81 19.96 -39.53
CA GLU A 407 13.84 20.98 -39.10
C GLU A 407 13.41 22.37 -38.52
N THR A 408 14.12 23.12 -37.64
CA THR A 408 15.55 23.27 -37.29
C THR A 408 15.74 24.11 -35.99
N LEU A 409 16.88 23.89 -35.31
CA LEU A 409 17.70 24.71 -34.37
C LEU A 409 17.20 26.02 -33.68
N SER A 410 17.51 26.16 -32.38
CA SER A 410 18.57 27.09 -31.91
C SER A 410 18.91 26.91 -30.41
N ALA A 411 20.18 27.15 -30.08
CA ALA A 411 20.87 26.78 -28.84
C ALA A 411 20.93 27.92 -27.80
N ILE A 412 20.89 27.57 -26.50
CA ILE A 412 21.45 28.38 -25.40
C ILE A 412 22.11 27.42 -24.38
N ASN A 413 23.43 27.54 -24.20
CA ASN A 413 24.28 26.86 -23.19
C ASN A 413 23.90 27.32 -21.76
N SER A 414 23.55 26.45 -20.80
CA SER A 414 24.39 25.57 -19.94
C SER A 414 25.43 26.37 -19.14
N THR A 415 25.34 26.51 -17.81
CA THR A 415 25.78 25.41 -16.91
C THR A 415 25.25 25.44 -15.46
N GLU A 416 24.28 26.28 -15.07
CA GLU A 416 23.66 26.18 -13.72
C GLU A 416 22.15 25.86 -13.72
N ILE A 417 21.54 25.77 -14.90
CA ILE A 417 20.10 25.51 -15.09
C ILE A 417 19.81 24.01 -15.30
N GLY A 418 20.85 23.22 -15.61
CA GLY A 418 20.75 21.80 -15.98
C GLY A 418 20.09 20.92 -14.92
N ASP A 419 20.46 21.07 -13.64
CA ASP A 419 19.91 20.21 -12.58
C ASP A 419 18.45 20.55 -12.24
N CYS A 420 18.06 21.83 -12.34
CA CYS A 420 16.68 22.25 -12.08
C CYS A 420 15.76 21.93 -13.27
N LEU A 421 16.23 22.11 -14.50
CA LEU A 421 15.46 21.77 -15.71
C LEU A 421 15.33 20.26 -15.89
N THR A 422 16.35 19.48 -15.51
CA THR A 422 16.30 18.01 -15.54
C THR A 422 15.38 17.46 -14.45
N ALA A 423 15.41 18.03 -13.24
CA ALA A 423 14.44 17.72 -12.19
C ALA A 423 13.01 18.11 -12.61
N LYS A 424 12.82 19.30 -13.20
CA LYS A 424 11.52 19.75 -13.71
C LYS A 424 11.02 18.88 -14.86
N ARG A 425 11.89 18.47 -15.80
CA ARG A 425 11.55 17.53 -16.89
C ARG A 425 11.25 16.13 -16.35
N GLN A 426 11.99 15.62 -15.37
CA GLN A 426 11.68 14.35 -14.71
C GLN A 426 10.34 14.42 -13.96
N VAL A 427 10.04 15.56 -13.35
CA VAL A 427 8.77 15.83 -12.68
C VAL A 427 7.64 16.05 -13.67
N GLU A 428 7.84 16.70 -14.82
CA GLU A 428 6.83 16.83 -15.89
C GLU A 428 6.60 15.51 -16.63
N TYR A 429 7.62 14.64 -16.74
CA TYR A 429 7.45 13.26 -17.19
C TYR A 429 6.77 12.37 -16.14
N ALA A 430 6.87 12.71 -14.85
CA ALA A 430 6.24 11.98 -13.74
C ALA A 430 4.83 12.51 -13.38
N GLU A 431 4.60 13.82 -13.52
CA GLU A 431 3.31 14.46 -13.48
C GLU A 431 2.66 14.24 -14.83
N ILE A 432 1.75 13.28 -14.84
CA ILE A 432 0.82 13.07 -15.93
C ILE A 432 0.03 14.39 -16.15
N THR A 433 0.50 15.24 -17.07
CA THR A 433 -0.08 16.57 -17.38
C THR A 433 -1.49 16.46 -17.99
N GLN A 434 -1.81 15.29 -18.55
CA GLN A 434 -3.15 14.84 -18.87
C GLN A 434 -3.43 13.54 -18.10
N GLY A 435 -4.20 13.62 -17.01
CA GLY A 435 -4.54 12.47 -16.17
C GLY A 435 -4.86 11.23 -17.01
N LEU A 436 -4.15 10.12 -16.79
CA LEU A 436 -4.53 8.84 -17.37
C LEU A 436 -5.96 8.57 -16.90
N PRO A 437 -6.93 8.34 -17.81
CA PRO A 437 -8.26 7.96 -17.40
C PRO A 437 -8.12 6.69 -16.58
N LEU A 438 -8.53 6.77 -15.32
CA LEU A 438 -8.49 5.63 -14.43
C LEU A 438 -9.65 4.71 -14.82
N ASN A 439 -9.43 3.39 -14.78
CA ASN A 439 -10.45 2.44 -15.22
C ASN A 439 -11.66 2.43 -14.26
N ASN A 440 -11.42 2.68 -12.97
CA ASN A 440 -12.43 2.71 -11.92
C ASN A 440 -11.99 3.54 -10.70
N GLU A 441 -12.92 3.72 -9.76
CA GLU A 441 -12.76 4.45 -8.51
C GLU A 441 -11.60 3.97 -7.61
N TYR A 442 -11.23 2.70 -7.67
CA TYR A 442 -10.22 2.09 -6.80
C TYR A 442 -8.78 2.42 -7.22
N GLU A 443 -8.58 2.90 -8.45
CA GLU A 443 -7.28 3.35 -8.93
C GLU A 443 -6.96 4.79 -8.46
N LEU A 444 -7.94 5.53 -7.93
CA LEU A 444 -7.70 6.87 -7.39
C LEU A 444 -7.07 6.79 -5.99
N ILE A 445 -5.87 7.33 -5.86
CA ILE A 445 -5.19 7.47 -4.56
C ILE A 445 -5.66 8.77 -3.89
N PRO A 446 -6.39 8.70 -2.76
CA PRO A 446 -6.90 9.89 -2.07
C PRO A 446 -5.80 10.61 -1.28
N PHE A 447 -5.99 11.90 -1.07
CA PHE A 447 -5.13 12.74 -0.24
C PHE A 447 -5.52 12.67 1.23
N SER A 448 -4.50 12.64 2.09
CA SER A 448 -4.65 12.89 3.52
C SER A 448 -4.39 14.37 3.81
N HIS A 449 -5.29 15.00 4.56
CA HIS A 449 -5.11 16.38 5.01
C HIS A 449 -4.18 16.47 6.21
N PHE A 450 -3.38 17.53 6.26
CA PHE A 450 -2.50 17.79 7.39
C PHE A 450 -2.40 19.29 7.70
N THR A 451 -2.14 19.56 8.97
CA THR A 451 -1.70 20.85 9.51
C THR A 451 -0.39 20.65 10.24
N PHE A 452 0.20 21.72 10.79
CA PHE A 452 1.43 21.62 11.57
C PHE A 452 1.32 20.68 12.79
N SER A 453 0.11 20.53 13.34
CA SER A 453 -0.13 19.81 14.60
C SER A 453 -0.95 18.53 14.46
N ARG A 454 -1.65 18.35 13.33
CA ARG A 454 -2.59 17.23 13.13
C ARG A 454 -2.48 16.66 11.72
N LEU A 455 -2.61 15.35 11.62
CA LEU A 455 -2.73 14.58 10.40
C LEU A 455 -4.09 13.89 10.40
N TYR A 456 -4.80 13.96 9.27
CA TYR A 456 -6.11 13.36 9.06
C TYR A 456 -5.98 12.28 7.97
N PRO A 457 -5.54 11.07 8.34
CA PRO A 457 -5.27 10.02 7.37
C PRO A 457 -6.56 9.47 6.76
N VAL A 458 -6.53 9.14 5.48
CA VAL A 458 -7.59 8.36 4.83
C VAL A 458 -7.51 6.90 5.28
N GLU A 459 -6.31 6.31 5.19
CA GLU A 459 -6.05 4.95 5.67
C GLU A 459 -5.61 4.96 7.13
N LEU A 460 -6.49 4.47 8.01
CA LEU A 460 -6.29 4.56 9.46
C LEU A 460 -5.21 3.62 10.03
N GLY A 461 -4.70 2.69 9.21
CA GLY A 461 -3.74 1.65 9.61
C GLY A 461 -4.22 0.79 10.79
N LEU A 462 -3.28 0.08 11.43
CA LEU A 462 -3.59 -0.78 12.59
C LEU A 462 -4.10 -0.02 13.82
N GLY A 463 -3.71 1.25 13.96
CA GLY A 463 -4.12 2.09 15.09
C GLY A 463 -5.55 2.62 15.00
N LYS A 464 -6.21 2.49 13.83
CA LYS A 464 -7.55 3.01 13.55
C LYS A 464 -7.76 4.47 14.00
N ARG A 465 -6.73 5.32 13.90
CA ARG A 465 -6.79 6.71 14.39
C ARG A 465 -7.22 7.66 13.28
N VAL A 466 -8.43 8.21 13.43
CA VAL A 466 -9.02 9.18 12.49
C VAL A 466 -8.33 10.54 12.48
N VAL A 467 -7.62 10.87 13.57
CA VAL A 467 -6.74 12.03 13.66
C VAL A 467 -5.50 11.66 14.47
N GLU A 468 -4.34 12.05 13.98
CA GLU A 468 -3.06 11.75 14.61
C GLU A 468 -2.25 13.03 14.83
N LYS A 469 -1.53 13.12 15.95
CA LYS A 469 -0.43 14.08 16.06
C LYS A 469 0.75 13.51 15.26
N PRO A 470 1.32 14.25 14.29
CA PRO A 470 2.49 13.77 13.59
C PRO A 470 3.64 13.61 14.59
N ILE A 471 4.14 12.38 14.74
CA ILE A 471 5.26 12.01 15.63
C ILE A 471 6.30 11.19 14.86
N GLY A 472 7.52 11.14 15.40
CA GLY A 472 8.63 10.36 14.83
C GLY A 472 8.89 10.72 13.36
N PHE A 473 8.91 9.70 12.50
CA PHE A 473 9.18 9.85 11.08
C PHE A 473 8.16 10.74 10.35
N LYS A 474 6.86 10.58 10.61
CA LYS A 474 5.81 11.38 9.94
C LYS A 474 5.98 12.89 10.21
N ARG A 475 6.33 13.26 11.45
CA ARG A 475 6.61 14.65 11.81
C ARG A 475 7.84 15.19 11.11
N LYS A 476 8.93 14.41 11.14
CA LYS A 476 10.19 14.78 10.50
C LYS A 476 10.00 15.00 9.00
N ASP A 477 9.28 14.11 8.35
CA ASP A 477 8.98 14.17 6.92
C ASP A 477 8.16 15.42 6.55
N LEU A 478 7.07 15.70 7.26
CA LEU A 478 6.26 16.89 7.04
C LEU A 478 7.02 18.19 7.33
N LEU A 479 7.88 18.20 8.37
CA LEU A 479 8.70 19.37 8.69
C LEU A 479 9.80 19.61 7.66
N GLU A 480 10.42 18.55 7.13
CA GLU A 480 11.41 18.67 6.05
C GLU A 480 10.77 19.20 4.78
N ALA A 481 9.57 18.70 4.42
CA ALA A 481 8.79 19.27 3.33
C ALA A 481 8.46 20.74 3.59
N LEU A 482 7.93 21.08 4.77
CA LEU A 482 7.59 22.45 5.10
C LEU A 482 8.80 23.39 5.05
N SER A 483 9.94 22.97 5.62
CA SER A 483 11.18 23.74 5.59
C SER A 483 11.63 23.96 4.15
N LYS A 484 11.66 22.91 3.33
CA LYS A 484 12.09 23.03 1.94
C LYS A 484 11.17 23.96 1.14
N ALA A 485 9.87 23.92 1.40
CA ALA A 485 8.91 24.83 0.81
C ALA A 485 9.19 26.28 1.17
N ILE A 486 9.47 26.56 2.43
CA ILE A 486 9.81 27.91 2.93
C ILE A 486 11.13 28.39 2.29
N ASP A 487 12.14 27.53 2.21
CA ASP A 487 13.43 27.84 1.58
C ASP A 487 13.23 28.23 0.10
N ILE A 488 12.40 27.47 -0.62
CA ILE A 488 12.05 27.75 -2.02
C ILE A 488 11.30 29.08 -2.14
N LEU A 489 10.33 29.33 -1.27
CA LEU A 489 9.56 30.58 -1.27
C LEU A 489 10.44 31.81 -0.99
N ASN A 490 11.49 31.65 -0.18
CA ASN A 490 12.39 32.71 0.23
C ASN A 490 13.64 32.87 -0.65
N LYS A 491 13.87 31.98 -1.63
CA LYS A 491 15.11 31.96 -2.44
C LYS A 491 15.44 33.30 -3.11
N ASN A 492 14.42 34.06 -3.52
CA ASN A 492 14.59 35.35 -4.21
C ASN A 492 14.07 36.54 -3.36
N ILE A 493 13.97 36.41 -2.03
CA ILE A 493 13.44 37.45 -1.14
C ILE A 493 14.56 38.01 -0.24
N SER A 494 15.00 39.23 -0.55
CA SER A 494 16.07 39.94 0.16
C SER A 494 15.58 40.62 1.44
N SER A 495 14.33 41.09 1.47
CA SER A 495 13.75 41.80 2.63
C SER A 495 13.25 40.86 3.73
N MET A 496 13.72 41.07 4.96
CA MET A 496 13.36 40.23 6.12
C MET A 496 11.87 40.28 6.45
N SER A 497 11.20 41.42 6.23
CA SER A 497 9.76 41.59 6.49
C SER A 497 8.87 40.84 5.48
N SER A 498 9.43 40.46 4.34
CA SER A 498 8.72 39.79 3.23
C SER A 498 8.97 38.28 3.17
N ARG A 499 9.84 37.74 4.04
CA ARG A 499 10.15 36.30 4.09
C ARG A 499 9.00 35.50 4.68
N TYR A 500 8.72 34.35 4.08
CA TYR A 500 7.80 33.34 4.60
C TYR A 500 8.41 32.67 5.83
N ILE A 501 7.60 32.48 6.87
CA ILE A 501 7.94 31.77 8.11
C ILE A 501 6.97 30.59 8.32
N PRO A 502 7.29 29.61 9.18
CA PRO A 502 6.42 28.46 9.44
C PRO A 502 4.99 28.84 9.84
N GLU A 503 4.79 29.99 10.47
CA GLU A 503 3.50 30.53 10.88
C GLU A 503 2.62 30.98 9.69
N ASP A 504 3.22 31.22 8.52
CA ASP A 504 2.47 31.53 7.30
C ASP A 504 1.85 30.28 6.66
N PHE A 505 2.24 29.08 7.10
CA PHE A 505 1.65 27.82 6.64
C PHE A 505 0.24 27.65 7.17
N ILE A 506 -0.71 27.47 6.25
CA ILE A 506 -2.13 27.31 6.58
C ILE A 506 -2.40 25.81 6.79
N GLU A 507 -2.21 25.02 5.74
CA GLU A 507 -2.49 23.58 5.71
C GLU A 507 -1.93 22.93 4.44
N GLY A 508 -1.97 21.61 4.38
CA GLY A 508 -1.59 20.86 3.20
C GLY A 508 -2.35 19.57 3.01
N LEU A 509 -2.24 19.05 1.79
CA LEU A 509 -2.68 17.73 1.38
C LEU A 509 -1.46 16.91 1.01
N HIS A 510 -1.42 15.64 1.38
CA HIS A 510 -0.37 14.74 0.92
C HIS A 510 -0.94 13.38 0.52
N ARG A 511 -0.27 12.72 -0.43
CA ARG A 511 -0.57 11.34 -0.81
C ARG A 511 0.71 10.62 -1.19
N ILE A 512 0.72 9.31 -1.00
CA ILE A 512 1.85 8.46 -1.35
C ILE A 512 1.48 7.69 -2.61
N GLU A 513 2.16 8.00 -3.70
CA GLU A 513 2.10 7.27 -4.94
C GLU A 513 3.23 6.22 -4.96
N LEU A 514 2.89 4.95 -5.14
CA LEU A 514 3.85 3.84 -5.04
C LEU A 514 4.90 3.84 -6.16
N THR A 515 4.68 4.59 -7.23
CA THR A 515 5.55 4.67 -8.40
C THR A 515 6.47 5.88 -8.36
N THR A 516 5.98 7.01 -7.86
CA THR A 516 6.65 8.32 -7.94
C THR A 516 7.12 8.83 -6.59
N GLY A 517 6.53 8.41 -5.46
CA GLY A 517 6.89 8.86 -4.11
C GLY A 517 5.76 9.61 -3.38
N THR A 518 6.09 10.55 -2.50
CA THR A 518 5.08 11.35 -1.77
C THR A 518 4.87 12.72 -2.40
N GLN A 519 3.63 13.03 -2.75
CA GLN A 519 3.23 14.36 -3.23
C GLN A 519 2.73 15.20 -2.05
N TYR A 520 3.14 16.47 -1.97
CA TYR A 520 2.65 17.46 -1.02
C TYR A 520 2.10 18.67 -1.75
N GLU A 521 0.87 19.06 -1.42
CA GLU A 521 0.28 20.34 -1.83
C GLU A 521 0.09 21.20 -0.59
N MET A 522 0.84 22.29 -0.49
CA MET A 522 0.84 23.15 0.69
C MET A 522 0.36 24.56 0.35
N TYR A 523 -0.40 25.14 1.28
CA TYR A 523 -1.03 26.44 1.15
C TYR A 523 -0.46 27.39 2.21
N PHE A 524 0.07 28.51 1.76
CA PHE A 524 0.65 29.57 2.60
C PHE A 524 -0.13 30.86 2.45
N LYS A 525 -0.17 31.69 3.50
CA LYS A 525 -0.69 33.05 3.40
C LYS A 525 0.23 33.88 2.49
N THR A 526 -0.33 34.59 1.52
CA THR A 526 0.49 35.41 0.61
C THR A 526 0.98 36.66 1.32
N LYS A 527 2.27 36.98 1.20
CA LYS A 527 2.87 38.24 1.62
C LYS A 527 3.00 39.17 0.41
N ASN A 528 2.38 40.36 0.46
CA ASN A 528 2.43 41.35 -0.62
C ASN A 528 3.78 42.10 -0.62
N PHE A 529 4.35 42.32 -1.81
CA PHE A 529 5.64 43.00 -2.00
C PHE A 529 5.51 44.54 -2.15
N ASN A 530 4.29 45.07 -2.35
CA ASN A 530 4.06 46.50 -2.57
C ASN A 530 3.25 47.12 -1.43
N LYS A 531 3.76 48.25 -0.88
CA LYS A 531 3.18 49.00 0.25
C LYS A 531 1.83 49.68 -0.05
N THR A 532 1.42 49.78 -1.30
CA THR A 532 0.20 50.52 -1.71
C THR A 532 -1.12 49.75 -1.57
N SER A 533 -1.10 48.47 -1.19
CA SER A 533 -2.32 47.64 -1.07
C SER A 533 -2.68 47.26 0.38
N GLN A 534 -2.17 47.98 1.39
CA GLN A 534 -2.50 47.72 2.80
C GLN A 534 -3.95 48.02 3.19
N LEU A 535 -4.71 48.70 2.32
CA LEU A 535 -6.13 49.02 2.54
C LEU A 535 -7.12 47.89 2.18
N TYR A 536 -6.70 46.86 1.46
CA TYR A 536 -7.55 45.69 1.15
C TYR A 536 -6.95 44.42 1.78
N GLY A 537 -7.71 43.78 2.65
CA GLY A 537 -7.29 42.66 3.49
C GLY A 537 -6.47 41.58 2.79
N ASN A 538 -5.48 41.07 3.53
CA ASN A 538 -4.42 40.14 3.11
C ASN A 538 -4.95 38.71 2.86
N ASN A 539 -5.83 38.52 1.86
CA ASN A 539 -6.63 37.30 1.64
C ASN A 539 -6.13 36.38 0.52
N GLY A 540 -4.92 36.60 -0.01
CA GLY A 540 -4.31 35.72 -1.02
C GLY A 540 -3.67 34.46 -0.43
N TYR A 541 -3.56 33.40 -1.23
CA TYR A 541 -2.79 32.20 -0.85
C TYR A 541 -1.74 31.85 -1.91
N THR A 542 -0.61 31.36 -1.43
CA THR A 542 0.48 30.83 -2.25
C THR A 542 0.43 29.32 -2.14
N LYS A 543 0.19 28.65 -3.27
CA LYS A 543 0.19 27.19 -3.35
C LYS A 543 1.54 26.72 -3.86
N ILE A 544 2.15 25.81 -3.12
CA ILE A 544 3.35 25.09 -3.54
C ILE A 544 3.03 23.61 -3.64
N ILE A 545 3.37 23.02 -4.79
CA ILE A 545 3.28 21.59 -5.03
C ILE A 545 4.71 21.08 -5.05
N MET A 546 4.98 20.09 -4.23
CA MET A 546 6.27 19.45 -4.14
C MET A 546 6.11 17.94 -4.23
N MET A 547 7.16 17.31 -4.71
CA MET A 547 7.26 15.87 -4.79
C MET A 547 8.50 15.45 -4.01
N ARG A 548 8.33 14.52 -3.09
CA ARG A 548 9.44 13.72 -2.57
C ARG A 548 9.46 12.43 -3.37
N PRO A 549 10.26 12.35 -4.46
CA PRO A 549 10.54 11.06 -5.07
C PRO A 549 11.18 10.11 -4.06
N TYR A 550 11.56 8.89 -4.45
CA TYR A 550 12.43 8.05 -3.61
C TYR A 550 13.87 8.62 -3.49
N ALA A 551 13.97 9.94 -3.33
CA ALA A 551 15.08 10.88 -3.44
C ALA A 551 14.71 12.19 -2.69
N PRO A 552 15.59 13.22 -2.64
CA PRO A 552 15.29 14.50 -1.98
C PRO A 552 14.07 15.22 -2.56
N ILE A 553 13.44 16.08 -1.75
CA ILE A 553 12.26 16.85 -2.13
C ILE A 553 12.57 17.82 -3.27
N GLN A 554 11.75 17.78 -4.31
CA GLN A 554 11.82 18.64 -5.48
C GLN A 554 10.58 19.52 -5.58
N LEU A 555 10.78 20.76 -6.05
CA LEU A 555 9.69 21.66 -6.40
C LEU A 555 9.04 21.16 -7.70
N VAL A 556 7.72 21.00 -7.68
CA VAL A 556 6.96 20.66 -8.88
C VAL A 556 6.40 21.92 -9.50
N THR A 557 5.68 22.71 -8.70
CA THR A 557 4.98 23.88 -9.19
C THR A 557 4.77 24.87 -8.07
N LEU A 558 5.05 26.15 -8.36
CA LEU A 558 4.74 27.28 -7.50
C LEU A 558 3.66 28.13 -8.16
N LYS A 559 2.50 28.27 -7.51
CA LYS A 559 1.39 29.11 -7.98
C LYS A 559 1.06 30.15 -6.92
N LYS A 560 1.28 31.41 -7.26
CA LYS A 560 0.79 32.55 -6.47
C LYS A 560 -0.57 32.95 -7.03
N LYS A 561 -1.63 32.89 -6.22
CA LYS A 561 -2.96 33.37 -6.60
C LYS A 561 -3.30 34.59 -5.76
N GLN A 562 -3.19 35.76 -6.37
CA GLN A 562 -3.66 37.01 -5.78
C GLN A 562 -5.18 37.07 -5.99
N LEU A 563 -5.95 37.04 -4.91
CA LEU A 563 -7.40 37.14 -4.99
C LEU A 563 -7.78 38.62 -5.15
N LYS A 564 -8.23 39.01 -6.35
CA LYS A 564 -8.97 40.28 -6.52
C LYS A 564 -10.32 40.19 -5.79
N GLU A 565 -11.05 39.08 -5.95
CA GLU A 565 -12.27 38.74 -5.19
C GLU A 565 -12.46 37.21 -5.06
N LYS A 566 -13.13 36.73 -4.00
CA LYS A 566 -13.45 35.29 -3.84
C LYS A 566 -14.43 34.83 -4.92
N GLN A 567 -14.14 33.67 -5.52
CA GLN A 567 -15.06 32.99 -6.45
C GLN A 567 -16.39 32.69 -5.73
N LEU A 568 -17.51 32.92 -6.41
CA LEU A 568 -18.84 32.60 -5.89
C LEU A 568 -18.96 31.07 -5.75
N ILE A 569 -19.49 30.61 -4.63
CA ILE A 569 -19.93 29.21 -4.45
C ILE A 569 -21.44 29.19 -4.45
N HIS A 570 -22.01 28.32 -5.27
CA HIS A 570 -23.43 28.06 -5.32
C HIS A 570 -23.74 26.71 -4.68
N ILE A 571 -24.32 26.75 -3.49
CA ILE A 571 -24.74 25.58 -2.74
C ILE A 571 -26.11 25.15 -3.24
N ILE A 572 -26.24 23.88 -3.60
CA ILE A 572 -27.51 23.28 -4.01
C ILE A 572 -27.92 22.28 -2.94
N LEU A 573 -29.13 22.47 -2.41
CA LEU A 573 -29.68 21.66 -1.33
C LEU A 573 -31.05 21.08 -1.74
N PRO A 574 -31.15 19.79 -2.06
CA PRO A 574 -32.42 19.12 -2.23
C PRO A 574 -33.07 18.87 -0.86
N LEU A 575 -34.37 19.12 -0.75
CA LEU A 575 -35.12 19.03 0.51
C LEU A 575 -36.52 18.45 0.28
N SER A 576 -36.99 17.65 1.22
CA SER A 576 -38.38 17.19 1.31
C SER A 576 -38.71 16.99 2.78
N GLY A 577 -39.77 17.64 3.27
CA GLY A 577 -40.09 17.67 4.69
C GLY A 577 -38.89 18.15 5.52
N ARG A 578 -38.69 17.54 6.70
CA ARG A 578 -37.54 17.77 7.61
C ARG A 578 -37.24 19.24 7.90
N THR A 579 -38.28 20.06 8.04
CA THR A 579 -38.20 21.51 8.22
C THR A 579 -37.42 21.90 9.48
N ASN A 580 -37.49 21.09 10.54
CA ASN A 580 -36.67 21.26 11.75
C ASN A 580 -35.16 21.13 11.49
N THR A 581 -34.74 20.10 10.74
CA THR A 581 -33.33 19.94 10.35
C THR A 581 -32.90 21.07 9.41
N PHE A 582 -33.79 21.50 8.52
CA PHE A 582 -33.55 22.64 7.63
C PHE A 582 -33.37 23.96 8.39
N GLN A 583 -34.14 24.22 9.45
CA GLN A 583 -33.94 25.39 10.32
C GLN A 583 -32.53 25.39 10.94
N SER A 584 -32.12 24.26 11.52
CA SER A 584 -30.76 24.09 12.09
C SER A 584 -29.66 24.29 11.04
N PHE A 585 -29.87 23.77 9.82
CA PHE A 585 -28.98 24.02 8.69
C PHE A 585 -28.89 25.51 8.34
N MET A 586 -30.03 26.21 8.25
CA MET A 586 -30.09 27.64 7.92
C MET A 586 -29.39 28.51 8.97
N ASP A 587 -29.54 28.20 10.26
CA ASP A 587 -28.87 28.92 11.34
C ASP A 587 -27.33 28.82 11.21
N LYS A 588 -26.84 27.63 10.89
CA LYS A 588 -25.41 27.39 10.63
C LYS A 588 -24.96 28.06 9.33
N PHE A 589 -25.77 28.01 8.28
CA PHE A 589 -25.49 28.66 7.00
C PHE A 589 -25.39 30.19 7.13
N ILE A 590 -26.25 30.82 7.93
CA ILE A 590 -26.17 32.27 8.19
C ILE A 590 -24.84 32.59 8.88
N LYS A 591 -24.50 31.84 9.94
CA LYS A 591 -23.29 32.08 10.74
C LYS A 591 -22.01 31.86 9.93
N ILE A 592 -21.99 30.88 9.03
CA ILE A 592 -20.77 30.43 8.34
C ILE A 592 -20.68 30.94 6.91
N GLY A 593 -21.79 30.91 6.18
CA GLY A 593 -21.91 31.44 4.82
C GLY A 593 -22.07 32.95 4.88
N LEU A 594 -23.28 33.44 5.18
CA LEU A 594 -23.63 34.86 4.97
C LEU A 594 -22.80 35.84 5.81
N LYS A 595 -22.51 35.53 7.08
CA LYS A 595 -21.74 36.43 7.96
C LYS A 595 -20.23 36.41 7.69
N ASN A 596 -19.64 35.24 7.39
CA ASN A 596 -18.19 35.11 7.22
C ASN A 596 -17.72 35.14 5.76
N ASP A 597 -18.55 34.70 4.80
CA ASP A 597 -18.24 34.56 3.39
C ASP A 597 -19.39 35.06 2.50
N LYS A 598 -19.35 36.36 2.18
CA LYS A 598 -20.39 37.05 1.39
C LYS A 598 -20.49 36.57 -0.08
N ARG A 599 -19.67 35.61 -0.50
CA ARG A 599 -19.60 35.06 -1.87
C ARG A 599 -20.15 33.63 -1.91
N VAL A 600 -21.31 33.43 -1.28
CA VAL A 600 -22.02 32.16 -1.23
C VAL A 600 -23.50 32.39 -1.54
N HIS A 601 -24.03 31.60 -2.46
CA HIS A 601 -25.46 31.53 -2.79
C HIS A 601 -25.98 30.15 -2.40
N LEU A 602 -27.22 30.07 -1.93
CA LEU A 602 -27.89 28.81 -1.62
C LEU A 602 -29.20 28.71 -2.42
N THR A 603 -29.34 27.61 -3.16
CA THR A 603 -30.61 27.22 -3.75
C THR A 603 -31.14 25.97 -3.07
N VAL A 604 -32.35 26.09 -2.53
CA VAL A 604 -33.10 24.97 -1.96
C VAL A 604 -34.05 24.45 -3.03
N VAL A 605 -33.93 23.18 -3.38
CA VAL A 605 -34.84 22.49 -4.31
C VAL A 605 -35.77 21.63 -3.47
N TYR A 606 -36.99 22.13 -3.26
CA TYR A 606 -38.00 21.53 -2.40
C TYR A 606 -38.91 20.59 -3.18
N PHE A 607 -39.13 19.39 -2.66
CA PHE A 607 -40.02 18.38 -3.25
C PHE A 607 -41.27 18.20 -2.40
N GLY A 608 -42.42 18.17 -3.08
CA GLY A 608 -43.73 18.00 -2.47
C GLY A 608 -44.31 19.29 -1.89
N ILE A 609 -45.54 19.18 -1.37
CA ILE A 609 -46.28 20.28 -0.75
C ILE A 609 -46.13 20.30 0.78
N ASP A 610 -45.91 19.13 1.39
CA ASP A 610 -45.83 18.97 2.84
C ASP A 610 -44.60 19.69 3.39
N GLY A 611 -44.81 20.66 4.28
CA GLY A 611 -43.73 21.47 4.88
C GLY A 611 -43.17 22.58 3.99
N LEU A 612 -43.69 22.77 2.76
CA LEU A 612 -43.21 23.82 1.85
C LEU A 612 -43.49 25.23 2.39
N SER A 613 -44.65 25.43 3.03
CA SER A 613 -45.03 26.71 3.67
C SER A 613 -44.08 27.07 4.82
N GLU A 614 -43.70 26.09 5.64
CA GLU A 614 -42.72 26.24 6.71
C GLU A 614 -41.33 26.57 6.13
N ALA A 615 -40.87 25.83 5.12
CA ALA A 615 -39.58 26.09 4.48
C ALA A 615 -39.51 27.50 3.86
N LYS A 616 -40.59 27.96 3.21
CA LYS A 616 -40.73 29.35 2.73
C LYS A 616 -40.62 30.34 3.88
N THR A 617 -41.29 30.09 4.99
CA THR A 617 -41.26 30.95 6.19
C THR A 617 -39.86 31.05 6.77
N ILE A 618 -39.15 29.92 6.88
CA ILE A 618 -37.75 29.86 7.34
C ILE A 618 -36.87 30.74 6.45
N MET A 619 -36.93 30.58 5.13
CA MET A 619 -36.12 31.37 4.20
C MET A 619 -36.48 32.87 4.23
N SER A 620 -37.76 33.21 4.28
CA SER A 620 -38.23 34.60 4.38
C SER A 620 -37.74 35.30 5.65
N LYS A 621 -37.70 34.61 6.80
CA LYS A 621 -37.13 35.15 8.05
C LYS A 621 -35.66 35.52 7.89
N VAL A 622 -34.88 34.74 7.14
CA VAL A 622 -33.46 35.03 6.89
C VAL A 622 -33.28 36.25 5.98
N ILE A 623 -34.13 36.39 4.98
CA ILE A 623 -34.11 37.50 4.01
C ILE A 623 -34.54 38.82 4.66
N LEU A 624 -35.62 38.81 5.44
CA LEU A 624 -36.19 40.01 6.06
C LEU A 624 -35.28 40.58 7.16
N ASN A 625 -34.57 39.73 7.88
CA ASN A 625 -33.66 40.16 8.93
C ASN A 625 -32.30 40.57 8.36
N ARG A 626 -32.13 41.87 8.08
CA ARG A 626 -30.88 42.45 7.53
C ARG A 626 -29.63 42.14 8.36
N ALA A 627 -29.75 41.89 9.67
CA ALA A 627 -28.63 41.51 10.53
C ALA A 627 -28.02 40.13 10.18
N ASN A 628 -28.75 39.30 9.42
CA ASN A 628 -28.27 38.01 8.95
C ASN A 628 -27.43 38.09 7.67
N GLY A 629 -27.39 39.26 7.01
CA GLY A 629 -26.61 39.47 5.78
C GLY A 629 -27.14 38.74 4.54
N GLY A 630 -28.32 38.10 4.64
CA GLY A 630 -29.02 37.47 3.52
C GLY A 630 -29.76 38.51 2.69
N ASN A 631 -29.78 38.32 1.37
CA ASN A 631 -30.58 39.11 0.45
C ASN A 631 -31.25 38.16 -0.56
N ASN A 632 -32.28 38.62 -1.27
CA ASN A 632 -32.97 37.86 -2.33
C ASN A 632 -32.02 37.36 -3.43
N LYS A 633 -30.85 37.99 -3.57
CA LYS A 633 -29.79 37.56 -4.50
C LYS A 633 -28.97 36.35 -4.02
N ASN A 634 -28.98 36.02 -2.72
CA ASN A 634 -28.13 34.97 -2.13
C ASN A 634 -28.91 33.69 -1.79
N LEU A 635 -30.24 33.76 -1.77
CA LEU A 635 -31.13 32.66 -1.37
C LEU A 635 -32.20 32.47 -2.43
N ARG A 636 -32.37 31.24 -2.92
CA ARG A 636 -33.39 30.87 -3.91
C ARG A 636 -34.11 29.60 -3.49
N LEU A 637 -35.42 29.55 -3.69
CA LEU A 637 -36.25 28.35 -3.48
C LEU A 637 -36.83 27.92 -4.82
N LEU A 638 -36.67 26.65 -5.17
CA LEU A 638 -37.30 26.00 -6.32
C LEU A 638 -38.23 24.91 -5.78
N ALA A 639 -39.54 25.06 -5.93
CA ALA A 639 -40.50 24.06 -5.50
C ALA A 639 -40.89 23.14 -6.67
N LEU A 640 -40.83 21.83 -6.45
CA LEU A 640 -41.19 20.78 -7.40
C LEU A 640 -42.32 19.95 -6.81
N ASN A 641 -43.44 19.83 -7.53
CA ASN A 641 -44.56 19.00 -7.11
C ASN A 641 -44.37 17.54 -7.55
N GLU A 642 -43.35 16.90 -7.00
CA GLU A 642 -42.95 15.53 -7.32
C GLU A 642 -42.44 14.81 -6.05
N THR A 643 -42.31 13.49 -6.12
CA THR A 643 -41.66 12.71 -5.06
C THR A 643 -40.17 13.04 -4.98
N PHE A 644 -39.62 12.98 -3.76
CA PHE A 644 -38.23 13.34 -3.52
C PHE A 644 -37.27 12.43 -4.31
N SER A 645 -36.44 13.04 -5.15
CA SER A 645 -35.28 12.43 -5.78
C SER A 645 -34.07 13.33 -5.62
N ARG A 646 -33.07 12.85 -4.86
CA ARG A 646 -31.85 13.61 -4.56
C ARG A 646 -31.08 13.97 -5.83
N GLY A 647 -30.84 13.00 -6.72
CA GLY A 647 -30.14 13.21 -7.99
C GLY A 647 -30.83 14.22 -8.89
N LYS A 648 -32.17 14.11 -9.02
CA LYS A 648 -32.99 15.07 -9.77
C LYS A 648 -32.93 16.46 -9.15
N GLY A 649 -33.04 16.57 -7.82
CA GLY A 649 -32.98 17.85 -7.11
C GLY A 649 -31.66 18.57 -7.32
N LEU A 650 -30.53 17.85 -7.23
CA LEU A 650 -29.21 18.42 -7.46
C LEU A 650 -29.02 18.87 -8.93
N ARG A 651 -29.53 18.09 -9.91
CA ARG A 651 -29.50 18.48 -11.33
C ARG A 651 -30.34 19.72 -11.61
N VAL A 652 -31.60 19.74 -11.17
CA VAL A 652 -32.51 20.88 -11.35
C VAL A 652 -31.93 22.13 -10.70
N GLY A 653 -31.33 22.00 -9.53
CA GLY A 653 -30.62 23.10 -8.88
C GLY A 653 -29.39 23.57 -9.64
N ALA A 654 -28.67 22.70 -10.36
CA ALA A 654 -27.54 23.09 -11.19
C ALA A 654 -27.97 23.77 -12.51
N GLU A 655 -29.09 23.33 -13.09
CA GLU A 655 -29.57 23.80 -14.40
C GLU A 655 -30.41 25.07 -14.29
N ARG A 656 -31.44 25.07 -13.42
CA ARG A 656 -32.49 26.10 -13.40
C ARG A 656 -32.26 27.23 -12.39
N ALA A 657 -31.33 27.05 -11.46
CA ALA A 657 -31.13 28.01 -10.38
C ALA A 657 -30.33 29.26 -10.79
N TRP A 658 -29.74 29.26 -11.99
CA TRP A 658 -28.93 30.38 -12.49
C TRP A 658 -29.54 30.96 -13.76
N ILE A 659 -29.72 32.28 -13.81
CA ILE A 659 -30.48 33.00 -14.84
C ILE A 659 -29.59 33.41 -16.02
N ASN A 660 -28.29 33.60 -15.79
CA ASN A 660 -27.33 33.94 -16.85
C ASN A 660 -26.68 32.66 -17.36
N ASP A 661 -27.14 32.11 -18.47
CA ASP A 661 -26.65 30.83 -19.00
C ASP A 661 -25.14 30.79 -19.30
N ASP A 662 -24.50 31.96 -19.43
CA ASP A 662 -23.07 32.11 -19.74
C ASP A 662 -22.12 32.02 -18.52
N ASP A 663 -22.63 32.08 -17.28
CA ASP A 663 -21.78 32.14 -16.09
C ASP A 663 -21.42 30.74 -15.56
N ASN A 664 -20.16 30.36 -15.72
CA ASN A 664 -19.62 29.11 -15.18
C ASN A 664 -19.31 29.22 -13.67
N VAL A 665 -20.30 28.88 -12.84
CA VAL A 665 -20.21 28.99 -11.36
C VAL A 665 -19.69 27.70 -10.71
N LEU A 666 -19.01 27.83 -9.56
CA LEU A 666 -18.59 26.71 -8.72
C LEU A 666 -19.78 26.23 -7.86
N LEU A 667 -20.25 25.02 -8.13
CA LEU A 667 -21.32 24.35 -7.41
C LEU A 667 -20.77 23.58 -6.21
N PHE A 668 -21.51 23.59 -5.11
CA PHE A 668 -21.35 22.67 -3.98
C PHE A 668 -22.65 21.89 -3.77
N MET A 669 -22.61 20.59 -4.06
CA MET A 669 -23.72 19.68 -3.84
C MET A 669 -23.76 19.31 -2.35
N CYS A 670 -24.83 19.71 -1.65
CA CYS A 670 -24.92 19.65 -0.19
C CYS A 670 -26.17 18.88 0.24
N ASP A 671 -26.07 18.21 1.38
CA ASP A 671 -27.21 17.59 2.07
C ASP A 671 -27.60 18.44 3.30
N VAL A 672 -28.85 18.29 3.77
CA VAL A 672 -29.35 19.06 4.93
C VAL A 672 -28.67 18.65 6.23
N ASP A 673 -28.18 17.41 6.31
CA ASP A 673 -27.47 16.83 7.46
C ASP A 673 -25.97 17.15 7.47
N VAL A 674 -25.53 18.11 6.66
CA VAL A 674 -24.12 18.52 6.58
C VAL A 674 -23.89 19.81 7.32
N VAL A 675 -22.83 19.84 8.13
CA VAL A 675 -22.30 21.04 8.76
C VAL A 675 -20.90 21.30 8.20
N PHE A 676 -20.69 22.48 7.61
CA PHE A 676 -19.41 22.85 7.03
C PHE A 676 -18.89 24.18 7.58
N SER A 677 -17.59 24.39 7.51
CA SER A 677 -16.89 25.59 7.97
C SER A 677 -16.56 26.55 6.82
N ALA A 678 -16.26 27.82 7.13
CA ALA A 678 -15.79 28.78 6.12
C ALA A 678 -14.48 28.32 5.45
N ARG A 679 -13.62 27.61 6.19
CA ARG A 679 -12.39 27.01 5.64
C ARG A 679 -12.67 25.90 4.63
N PHE A 680 -13.73 25.14 4.80
CA PHE A 680 -14.16 24.14 3.82
C PHE A 680 -14.54 24.81 2.49
N LEU A 681 -15.27 25.92 2.52
CA LEU A 681 -15.62 26.68 1.31
C LEU A 681 -14.38 27.18 0.58
N ASP A 682 -13.35 27.64 1.30
CA ASP A 682 -12.06 27.99 0.70
C ASP A 682 -11.38 26.79 0.04
N ARG A 683 -11.42 25.59 0.67
CA ARG A 683 -10.88 24.35 0.06
C ARG A 683 -11.62 23.95 -1.21
N CYS A 684 -12.94 24.14 -1.28
CA CYS A 684 -13.68 23.96 -2.54
C CYS A 684 -13.12 24.89 -3.64
N ARG A 685 -12.82 26.15 -3.35
CA ARG A 685 -12.20 27.06 -4.33
C ARG A 685 -10.77 26.68 -4.70
N TRP A 686 -9.99 26.12 -3.75
CA TRP A 686 -8.59 25.75 -3.98
C TRP A 686 -8.43 24.48 -4.81
N ASN A 687 -9.32 23.51 -4.59
CA ASN A 687 -9.23 22.17 -5.15
C ASN A 687 -10.04 21.98 -6.43
N THR A 688 -10.92 22.91 -6.79
CA THR A 688 -11.73 22.87 -8.02
C THR A 688 -11.21 23.83 -9.09
N ALA A 689 -11.31 23.48 -10.37
CA ALA A 689 -10.94 24.35 -11.49
C ALA A 689 -11.71 23.95 -12.75
N PRO A 690 -12.27 24.92 -13.50
CA PRO A 690 -13.12 24.63 -14.65
C PRO A 690 -12.32 23.90 -15.74
N GLY A 691 -12.88 22.84 -16.30
CA GLY A 691 -12.24 22.01 -17.33
C GLY A 691 -11.08 21.15 -16.84
N ARG A 692 -10.70 21.23 -15.56
CA ARG A 692 -9.43 20.66 -15.07
C ARG A 692 -9.54 19.84 -13.79
N LYS A 693 -10.30 20.29 -12.80
CA LYS A 693 -10.34 19.65 -11.48
C LYS A 693 -11.73 19.68 -10.86
N VAL A 694 -12.12 18.54 -10.29
CA VAL A 694 -13.30 18.38 -9.43
C VAL A 694 -12.88 17.97 -8.02
N TYR A 695 -13.56 18.46 -6.98
CA TYR A 695 -13.22 18.18 -5.59
C TYR A 695 -14.28 17.33 -4.89
N TYR A 696 -13.88 16.15 -4.42
CA TYR A 696 -14.68 15.20 -3.65
C TYR A 696 -14.16 15.09 -2.20
N PRO A 697 -14.66 15.91 -1.26
CA PRO A 697 -14.29 15.80 0.14
C PRO A 697 -14.73 14.45 0.75
N ILE A 698 -13.84 13.84 1.53
CA ILE A 698 -14.16 12.72 2.42
C ILE A 698 -14.62 13.33 3.75
N VAL A 699 -15.91 13.22 4.00
CA VAL A 699 -16.60 13.87 5.11
C VAL A 699 -16.46 13.08 6.41
N PHE A 700 -16.34 13.78 7.54
CA PHE A 700 -16.35 13.12 8.86
C PHE A 700 -17.80 12.86 9.29
N SER A 701 -18.19 11.60 9.43
CA SER A 701 -19.54 11.22 9.86
C SER A 701 -19.57 10.95 11.36
N LEU A 702 -20.48 11.62 12.05
CA LEU A 702 -20.68 11.45 13.48
C LEU A 702 -21.46 10.17 13.76
N TYR A 703 -21.13 9.53 14.88
CA TYR A 703 -21.88 8.41 15.43
C TYR A 703 -23.16 8.87 16.11
N ASN A 704 -24.02 7.91 16.48
CA ASN A 704 -25.22 8.18 17.25
C ASN A 704 -24.86 8.83 18.59
N PRO A 705 -25.25 10.09 18.84
CA PRO A 705 -24.87 10.79 20.07
C PRO A 705 -25.44 10.11 21.31
N HIS A 706 -26.61 9.49 21.21
CA HIS A 706 -27.19 8.74 22.32
C HIS A 706 -26.26 7.61 22.73
N VAL A 707 -25.72 6.82 21.79
CA VAL A 707 -24.78 5.75 22.12
C VAL A 707 -23.43 6.29 22.61
N VAL A 708 -22.89 7.31 21.94
CA VAL A 708 -21.54 7.84 22.25
C VAL A 708 -21.43 8.41 23.66
N TYR A 709 -22.44 9.20 24.09
CA TYR A 709 -22.38 9.95 25.35
C TYR A 709 -22.98 9.17 26.52
N THR A 710 -24.07 8.43 26.32
CA THR A 710 -24.70 7.67 27.41
C THR A 710 -23.82 6.53 27.91
N LEU A 711 -23.09 5.83 27.02
CA LEU A 711 -22.08 4.83 27.40
C LEU A 711 -20.96 5.40 28.28
N GLN A 712 -20.76 6.71 28.28
CA GLN A 712 -19.77 7.39 29.11
C GLN A 712 -20.37 7.99 30.39
N GLY A 713 -21.66 7.79 30.64
CA GLY A 713 -22.41 8.42 31.74
C GLY A 713 -22.48 9.93 31.60
N ARG A 714 -22.56 10.45 30.37
CA ARG A 714 -22.67 11.89 30.08
C ARG A 714 -23.95 12.21 29.33
N ASP A 715 -24.49 13.38 29.60
CA ASP A 715 -25.57 13.96 28.82
C ASP A 715 -25.08 14.32 27.40
N ILE A 716 -26.01 14.32 26.46
CA ILE A 716 -25.75 14.64 25.06
C ILE A 716 -25.50 16.15 24.95
N PRO A 717 -24.30 16.59 24.54
CA PRO A 717 -24.01 18.01 24.41
C PRO A 717 -24.73 18.62 23.19
N PRO A 718 -24.83 19.96 23.10
CA PRO A 718 -25.39 20.63 21.92
C PRO A 718 -24.66 20.24 20.62
N GLU A 719 -25.35 20.30 19.48
CA GLU A 719 -24.83 19.83 18.18
C GLU A 719 -23.48 20.46 17.80
N THR A 720 -23.23 21.72 18.17
CA THR A 720 -21.94 22.41 17.90
C THR A 720 -20.76 21.78 18.63
N ASP A 721 -21.01 21.27 19.83
CA ASP A 721 -19.99 20.69 20.71
C ASP A 721 -19.74 19.21 20.37
N GLN A 722 -20.65 18.61 19.58
CA GLN A 722 -20.49 17.27 19.00
C GLN A 722 -19.54 17.25 17.79
N LEU A 723 -19.20 18.41 17.20
CA LEU A 723 -18.34 18.54 15.99
C LEU A 723 -16.84 18.28 16.27
N VAL A 724 -16.56 17.16 16.92
CA VAL A 724 -15.22 16.74 17.35
C VAL A 724 -14.77 15.56 16.50
N ILE A 725 -13.62 15.69 15.86
CA ILE A 725 -12.97 14.60 15.13
C ILE A 725 -12.21 13.73 16.14
N SER A 726 -12.77 12.56 16.45
CA SER A 726 -12.13 11.55 17.29
C SER A 726 -12.62 10.16 16.90
N ARG A 727 -11.86 9.13 17.27
CA ARG A 727 -12.22 7.73 16.97
C ARG A 727 -13.54 7.32 17.64
N ASP A 728 -13.90 7.96 18.75
CA ASP A 728 -15.05 7.58 19.56
C ASP A 728 -16.30 8.41 19.22
N THR A 729 -16.15 9.46 18.40
CA THR A 729 -17.24 10.36 17.98
C THR A 729 -17.64 10.17 16.51
N GLY A 730 -16.81 9.53 15.69
CA GLY A 730 -17.15 9.30 14.30
C GLY A 730 -16.01 8.69 13.47
N PHE A 731 -16.19 8.71 12.14
CA PHE A 731 -15.25 8.15 11.18
C PHE A 731 -15.22 8.93 9.86
N TRP A 732 -14.14 8.76 9.09
CA TRP A 732 -14.05 9.30 7.73
C TRP A 732 -14.90 8.45 6.77
N ARG A 733 -15.91 9.05 6.15
CA ARG A 733 -16.81 8.38 5.19
C ARG A 733 -16.15 8.27 3.81
N ASP A 734 -15.22 7.34 3.67
CA ASP A 734 -14.45 7.09 2.45
C ASP A 734 -15.26 6.44 1.31
N PHE A 735 -16.45 5.94 1.60
CA PHE A 735 -17.39 5.37 0.61
C PHE A 735 -18.47 6.35 0.12
N GLY A 736 -18.56 7.57 0.67
CA GLY A 736 -19.55 8.57 0.24
C GLY A 736 -19.03 9.47 -0.88
N TYR A 737 -19.86 9.75 -1.89
CA TYR A 737 -19.53 10.62 -3.02
C TYR A 737 -20.53 11.77 -3.23
N GLY A 738 -21.60 11.82 -2.42
CA GLY A 738 -22.70 12.78 -2.58
C GLY A 738 -22.34 14.24 -2.37
N MET A 739 -21.37 14.56 -1.50
CA MET A 739 -20.90 15.93 -1.25
C MET A 739 -19.72 16.22 -2.17
N THR A 740 -19.92 17.08 -3.17
CA THR A 740 -18.91 17.37 -4.20
C THR A 740 -18.93 18.85 -4.61
N CYS A 741 -17.75 19.36 -4.96
CA CYS A 741 -17.51 20.72 -5.43
C CYS A 741 -17.01 20.69 -6.88
N GLN A 742 -17.77 21.31 -7.79
CA GLN A 742 -17.57 21.19 -9.25
C GLN A 742 -18.11 22.40 -10.01
N TYR A 743 -17.53 22.72 -11.16
CA TYR A 743 -18.06 23.79 -12.01
C TYR A 743 -19.30 23.34 -12.78
N ARG A 744 -20.29 24.23 -12.97
CA ARG A 744 -21.54 23.93 -13.69
C ARG A 744 -21.26 23.34 -15.08
N ASN A 745 -20.38 23.96 -15.86
CA ASN A 745 -20.07 23.47 -17.22
C ASN A 745 -19.40 22.09 -17.19
N ASP A 746 -18.61 21.78 -16.17
CA ASP A 746 -17.98 20.47 -16.02
C ASP A 746 -19.01 19.39 -15.70
N PHE A 747 -19.98 19.71 -14.83
CA PHE A 747 -21.11 18.84 -14.49
C PHE A 747 -22.02 18.55 -15.69
N LEU A 748 -22.36 19.58 -16.47
CA LEU A 748 -23.15 19.43 -17.70
C LEU A 748 -22.40 18.63 -18.76
N ARG A 749 -21.08 18.87 -18.92
CA ARG A 749 -20.24 18.15 -19.89
C ARG A 749 -20.16 16.65 -19.62
N VAL A 750 -20.19 16.22 -18.36
CA VAL A 750 -20.25 14.79 -18.01
C VAL A 750 -21.67 14.22 -18.01
N ARG A 751 -22.67 14.98 -18.48
CA ARG A 751 -24.11 14.63 -18.50
C ARG A 751 -24.70 14.38 -17.11
N GLY A 752 -24.25 15.13 -16.10
CA GLY A 752 -24.85 15.17 -14.77
C GLY A 752 -25.13 13.81 -14.10
N PHE A 753 -26.16 13.80 -13.24
CA PHE A 753 -26.63 12.58 -12.57
C PHE A 753 -27.35 11.64 -13.54
N ASP A 754 -27.34 10.36 -13.20
CA ASP A 754 -28.20 9.36 -13.85
C ASP A 754 -29.57 9.37 -13.16
N GLU A 755 -30.65 9.51 -13.93
CA GLU A 755 -32.01 9.67 -13.43
C GLU A 755 -32.73 8.33 -13.25
N ASP A 756 -32.19 7.27 -13.85
CA ASP A 756 -32.73 5.91 -13.74
C ASP A 756 -32.52 5.34 -12.33
N VAL A 757 -31.63 5.96 -11.54
CA VAL A 757 -31.41 5.62 -10.13
C VAL A 757 -32.52 6.24 -9.28
N VAL A 758 -33.56 5.45 -9.02
CA VAL A 758 -34.65 5.78 -8.11
C VAL A 758 -34.40 5.12 -6.74
N GLY A 759 -34.59 5.86 -5.65
CA GLY A 759 -34.47 5.34 -4.28
C GLY A 759 -33.14 5.67 -3.58
N TRP A 760 -32.59 4.71 -2.82
CA TRP A 760 -31.41 4.93 -1.99
C TRP A 760 -30.11 4.69 -2.76
N GLY A 761 -29.30 5.74 -2.90
CA GLY A 761 -27.87 5.69 -3.23
C GLY A 761 -27.53 5.21 -4.66
N GLY A 762 -26.27 5.46 -5.04
CA GLY A 762 -25.69 5.01 -6.32
C GLY A 762 -25.61 6.10 -7.39
N GLU A 763 -26.43 7.15 -7.28
CA GLU A 763 -26.40 8.30 -8.20
C GLU A 763 -25.09 9.08 -8.09
N ASP A 764 -24.58 9.21 -6.88
CA ASP A 764 -23.33 9.90 -6.57
C ASP A 764 -22.10 9.12 -7.05
N VAL A 765 -22.11 7.80 -6.88
CA VAL A 765 -21.09 6.87 -7.40
C VAL A 765 -21.06 6.93 -8.93
N THR A 766 -22.21 6.97 -9.59
CA THR A 766 -22.30 7.04 -11.05
C THR A 766 -21.73 8.35 -11.57
N LEU A 767 -22.09 9.50 -10.98
CA LEU A 767 -21.49 10.79 -11.32
C LEU A 767 -19.97 10.78 -11.11
N TYR A 768 -19.51 10.24 -9.98
CA TYR A 768 -18.09 10.11 -9.69
C TYR A 768 -17.35 9.29 -10.76
N ARG A 769 -17.89 8.14 -11.17
CA ARG A 769 -17.33 7.32 -12.25
C ARG A 769 -17.28 8.05 -13.58
N LYS A 770 -18.30 8.87 -13.91
CA LYS A 770 -18.29 9.73 -15.10
C LYS A 770 -17.10 10.70 -15.07
N TYR A 771 -16.81 11.32 -13.92
CA TYR A 771 -15.62 12.17 -13.77
C TYR A 771 -14.30 11.41 -13.87
N VAL A 772 -14.19 10.25 -13.23
CA VAL A 772 -12.99 9.40 -13.25
C VAL A 772 -12.61 8.98 -14.68
N ARG A 773 -13.61 8.72 -15.53
CA ARG A 773 -13.44 8.37 -16.95
C ARG A 773 -13.23 9.58 -17.87
N SER A 774 -13.41 10.80 -17.36
CA SER A 774 -13.22 12.04 -18.11
C SER A 774 -11.77 12.53 -18.06
N LYS A 775 -11.47 13.63 -18.78
CA LYS A 775 -10.16 14.31 -18.70
C LYS A 775 -9.98 15.19 -17.45
N ILE A 776 -10.99 15.27 -16.59
CA ILE A 776 -11.01 16.13 -15.39
C ILE A 776 -10.35 15.40 -14.23
N LYS A 777 -9.34 16.02 -13.60
CA LYS A 777 -8.65 15.42 -12.45
C LYS A 777 -9.56 15.43 -11.21
N VAL A 778 -9.79 14.25 -10.64
CA VAL A 778 -10.52 14.10 -9.38
C VAL A 778 -9.59 14.34 -8.20
N ILE A 779 -9.91 15.30 -7.34
CA ILE A 779 -9.23 15.55 -6.08
C ILE A 779 -10.11 14.99 -4.96
N ARG A 780 -9.73 13.84 -4.40
CA ARG A 780 -10.42 13.22 -3.26
C ARG A 780 -9.56 13.32 -2.01
N ALA A 781 -10.06 13.92 -0.92
CA ALA A 781 -9.26 14.16 0.28
C ALA A 781 -10.09 14.17 1.58
N THR A 782 -9.52 13.73 2.71
CA THR A 782 -10.11 13.98 4.04
C THR A 782 -10.25 15.48 4.30
N ASP A 783 -11.41 15.91 4.77
CA ASP A 783 -11.66 17.34 4.99
C ASP A 783 -12.19 17.59 6.42
N PRO A 784 -11.37 18.15 7.32
CA PRO A 784 -11.77 18.40 8.71
C PRO A 784 -12.75 19.56 8.87
N GLY A 785 -13.14 20.22 7.78
CA GLY A 785 -14.04 21.35 7.78
C GLY A 785 -15.49 21.00 7.45
N ILE A 786 -15.81 19.71 7.25
CA ILE A 786 -17.15 19.24 6.87
C ILE A 786 -17.52 17.98 7.67
N PHE A 787 -18.71 18.00 8.26
CA PHE A 787 -19.27 16.95 9.10
C PHE A 787 -20.62 16.52 8.54
N HIS A 788 -20.90 15.23 8.61
CA HIS A 788 -22.22 14.69 8.41
C HIS A 788 -22.79 14.32 9.78
N THR A 789 -23.86 14.99 10.20
CA THR A 789 -24.51 14.71 11.48
C THR A 789 -25.17 13.35 11.45
N TRP A 790 -25.24 12.70 12.60
CA TRP A 790 -26.00 11.46 12.70
C TRP A 790 -27.49 11.75 12.53
N HIS A 791 -28.17 10.92 11.77
CA HIS A 791 -29.62 10.91 11.65
C HIS A 791 -30.07 9.45 11.42
N PRO A 792 -31.30 9.09 11.84
CA PRO A 792 -31.82 7.75 11.61
C PRO A 792 -31.93 7.47 10.11
N LYS A 793 -31.71 6.19 9.74
CA LYS A 793 -31.80 5.71 8.36
C LYS A 793 -32.87 4.62 8.26
N ILE A 794 -33.85 4.86 7.40
CA ILE A 794 -34.92 3.92 7.09
C ILE A 794 -34.54 3.20 5.79
N CYS A 795 -34.47 1.87 5.83
CA CYS A 795 -34.03 1.04 4.70
C CYS A 795 -35.19 0.27 4.04
N THR A 796 -36.44 0.65 4.30
CA THR A 796 -37.62 0.02 3.68
C THR A 796 -37.93 0.56 2.28
N GLY A 797 -37.21 1.60 1.83
CA GLY A 797 -37.54 2.38 0.62
C GLY A 797 -38.43 3.58 0.94
N GLY A 798 -38.52 4.53 0.00
CA GLY A 798 -39.51 5.62 0.08
C GLY A 798 -40.94 5.11 -0.19
N PRO A 799 -41.97 5.96 -0.01
CA PRO A 799 -43.35 5.60 -0.34
C PRO A 799 -43.45 5.13 -1.80
N GLY A 800 -43.90 3.89 -2.02
CA GLY A 800 -44.01 3.28 -3.35
C GLY A 800 -42.69 2.84 -4.00
N GLN A 801 -41.57 2.78 -3.26
CA GLN A 801 -40.27 2.37 -3.78
C GLN A 801 -39.77 1.08 -3.11
N ILE A 802 -39.35 0.11 -3.91
CA ILE A 802 -38.70 -1.12 -3.44
C ILE A 802 -37.20 -0.98 -3.70
N LEU A 803 -36.38 -1.08 -2.64
CA LEU A 803 -34.93 -1.08 -2.79
C LEU A 803 -34.46 -2.40 -3.40
N THR A 804 -33.53 -2.32 -4.36
CA THR A 804 -32.81 -3.50 -4.83
C THR A 804 -32.02 -4.16 -3.67
N PRO A 805 -31.70 -5.46 -3.74
CA PRO A 805 -30.93 -6.13 -2.70
C PRO A 805 -29.60 -5.43 -2.36
N ASP A 806 -28.92 -4.88 -3.37
CA ASP A 806 -27.67 -4.14 -3.17
C ASP A 806 -27.88 -2.79 -2.47
N GLN A 807 -28.91 -2.03 -2.84
CA GLN A 807 -29.28 -0.79 -2.17
C GLN A 807 -29.68 -1.04 -0.71
N TYR A 808 -30.46 -2.10 -0.45
CA TYR A 808 -30.84 -2.49 0.90
C TYR A 808 -29.61 -2.83 1.76
N ARG A 809 -28.72 -3.70 1.28
CA ARG A 809 -27.48 -4.05 1.99
C ARG A 809 -26.60 -2.83 2.24
N ALA A 810 -26.47 -1.94 1.25
CA ALA A 810 -25.69 -0.72 1.39
C ALA A 810 -26.31 0.25 2.41
N CYS A 811 -27.64 0.37 2.44
CA CYS A 811 -28.37 1.14 3.45
C CYS A 811 -28.14 0.58 4.86
N ILE A 812 -28.33 -0.71 5.07
CA ILE A 812 -28.15 -1.38 6.36
C ILE A 812 -26.70 -1.25 6.85
N ARG A 813 -25.72 -1.47 5.96
CA ARG A 813 -24.30 -1.30 6.29
C ARG A 813 -23.99 0.14 6.70
N SER A 814 -24.53 1.11 5.95
CA SER A 814 -24.37 2.53 6.27
C SER A 814 -25.01 2.88 7.62
N ARG A 815 -26.19 2.32 7.93
CA ARG A 815 -26.88 2.48 9.21
C ARG A 815 -26.02 1.95 10.36
N ALA A 816 -25.63 0.67 10.30
CA ALA A 816 -24.81 0.03 11.32
C ALA A 816 -23.48 0.77 11.56
N LEU A 817 -22.82 1.25 10.50
CA LEU A 817 -21.57 2.01 10.62
C LEU A 817 -21.74 3.36 11.33
N ASN A 818 -22.92 3.99 11.33
CA ASN A 818 -23.10 5.28 12.02
C ASN A 818 -23.58 5.11 13.47
N GLU A 819 -23.83 3.91 13.97
CA GLU A 819 -24.32 3.76 15.34
C GLU A 819 -23.23 4.09 16.36
N ALA A 820 -22.09 3.39 16.32
CA ALA A 820 -20.98 3.67 17.20
C ALA A 820 -19.67 3.06 16.70
N SER A 821 -18.56 3.36 17.38
CA SER A 821 -17.30 2.67 17.14
C SER A 821 -17.41 1.18 17.51
N HIS A 822 -16.57 0.33 16.89
CA HIS A 822 -16.52 -1.10 17.24
C HIS A 822 -16.31 -1.35 18.74
N ALA A 823 -15.52 -0.50 19.41
CA ALA A 823 -15.30 -0.64 20.84
C ALA A 823 -16.58 -0.35 21.63
N GLN A 824 -17.31 0.72 21.29
CA GLN A 824 -18.58 1.07 21.92
C GLN A 824 -19.66 0.01 21.68
N LEU A 825 -19.75 -0.53 20.46
CA LEU A 825 -20.67 -1.64 20.16
C LEU A 825 -20.31 -2.90 20.94
N GLY A 826 -19.02 -3.21 21.09
CA GLY A 826 -18.57 -4.30 21.95
C GLY A 826 -18.97 -4.11 23.41
N PHE A 827 -18.83 -2.88 23.95
CA PHE A 827 -19.30 -2.57 25.30
C PHE A 827 -20.81 -2.74 25.47
N LEU A 828 -21.61 -2.44 24.44
CA LEU A 828 -23.05 -2.68 24.47
C LEU A 828 -23.40 -4.17 24.39
N ALA A 829 -22.74 -4.91 23.50
CA ALA A 829 -23.06 -6.32 23.24
C ALA A 829 -22.66 -7.24 24.38
N PHE A 830 -21.55 -6.93 25.07
CA PHE A 830 -21.00 -7.74 26.15
C PHE A 830 -21.13 -7.02 27.51
N HIS A 831 -22.11 -6.13 27.65
CA HIS A 831 -22.29 -5.33 28.86
C HIS A 831 -22.39 -6.23 30.11
N ASP A 832 -23.29 -7.21 30.06
CA ASP A 832 -23.59 -8.09 31.18
C ASP A 832 -22.40 -9.01 31.50
N ASP A 833 -21.70 -9.52 30.49
CA ASP A 833 -20.48 -10.33 30.66
C ASP A 833 -19.36 -9.53 31.35
N ILE A 834 -19.22 -8.26 31.01
CA ILE A 834 -18.22 -7.36 31.60
C ILE A 834 -18.57 -7.01 33.05
N GLU A 835 -19.86 -6.80 33.35
CA GLU A 835 -20.34 -6.57 34.72
C GLU A 835 -20.15 -7.84 35.59
N ASN A 836 -20.48 -9.01 35.05
CA ASN A 836 -20.35 -10.30 35.74
C ASN A 836 -18.88 -10.68 36.03
N GLN A 837 -17.94 -10.21 35.22
CA GLN A 837 -16.50 -10.40 35.48
C GLN A 837 -15.91 -9.43 36.52
N GLY A 838 -16.73 -8.59 37.17
CA GLY A 838 -16.30 -7.73 38.27
C GLY A 838 -15.28 -6.65 37.87
N ILE A 839 -15.10 -6.37 36.57
CA ILE A 839 -14.25 -5.29 36.09
C ILE A 839 -14.99 -3.98 36.35
N ASN A 840 -14.84 -3.44 37.55
CA ASN A 840 -15.46 -2.17 37.92
C ASN A 840 -14.83 -1.02 37.09
N ILE A 841 -15.44 -0.68 35.95
CA ILE A 841 -14.94 0.29 34.96
C ILE A 841 -14.83 1.71 35.55
N LYS A 842 -15.59 2.02 36.61
CA LYS A 842 -15.55 3.33 37.27
C LYS A 842 -14.17 3.66 37.87
N THR A 843 -13.38 2.65 38.28
CA THR A 843 -12.09 2.86 38.95
C THR A 843 -10.90 2.98 38.00
N SER A 844 -10.95 2.37 36.81
CA SER A 844 -9.83 2.36 35.85
C SER A 844 -9.73 3.66 35.03
N ILE A 845 -10.85 4.35 34.77
CA ILE A 845 -10.86 5.67 34.11
C ILE A 845 -10.38 6.78 35.07
N VAL A 846 -10.71 6.68 36.36
CA VAL A 846 -10.27 7.64 37.40
C VAL A 846 -8.79 7.48 37.73
N LYS A 847 -8.25 6.25 37.78
CA LYS A 847 -6.80 6.01 37.96
C LYS A 847 -5.96 6.55 36.78
N LYS A 848 -6.47 6.50 35.54
CA LYS A 848 -5.80 7.12 34.37
C LYS A 848 -5.82 8.65 34.42
N LYS A 849 -6.86 9.27 34.98
CA LYS A 849 -6.92 10.73 35.23
C LYS A 849 -5.99 11.19 36.37
N LYS A 850 -5.81 10.41 37.44
CA LYS A 850 -4.83 10.75 38.51
C LYS A 850 -3.37 10.73 38.00
N LYS A 851 -3.01 9.77 37.14
CA LYS A 851 -1.66 9.71 36.51
C LYS A 851 -1.39 10.85 35.50
N ASN A 852 -2.43 11.38 34.85
CA ASN A 852 -2.32 12.52 33.93
C ASN A 852 -2.43 13.89 34.63
N LYS A 853 -3.05 13.98 35.82
CA LYS A 853 -3.04 15.21 36.63
C LYS A 853 -1.72 15.41 37.37
N SER A 854 -1.09 14.34 37.89
CA SER A 854 0.21 14.43 38.58
C SER A 854 1.37 14.81 37.67
N SER A 855 1.30 14.52 36.37
CA SER A 855 2.30 14.94 35.37
C SER A 855 2.09 16.38 34.88
N SER A 856 0.91 16.98 35.08
CA SER A 856 0.64 18.38 34.74
C SER A 856 1.01 19.37 35.86
N SER A 857 1.01 18.92 37.12
CA SER A 857 1.41 19.75 38.28
C SER A 857 2.92 19.93 38.38
N THR A 858 3.73 18.94 37.95
CA THR A 858 5.19 19.07 37.85
C THR A 858 5.58 20.04 36.72
N LEU A 859 4.86 20.03 35.59
CA LEU A 859 5.10 20.97 34.49
C LEU A 859 4.75 22.43 34.80
N LYS A 860 3.79 22.68 35.72
CA LYS A 860 3.46 24.03 36.20
C LYS A 860 4.46 24.54 37.24
N LYS A 861 5.00 23.67 38.11
CA LYS A 861 6.07 24.05 39.05
C LYS A 861 7.40 24.34 38.34
N ASP A 862 7.73 23.62 37.26
CA ASP A 862 8.94 23.90 36.47
C ASP A 862 8.81 25.15 35.59
N LYS A 863 7.62 25.47 35.08
CA LYS A 863 7.39 26.75 34.37
C LYS A 863 7.51 27.96 35.29
N LEU A 864 7.06 27.87 36.55
CA LEU A 864 7.20 28.95 37.54
C LEU A 864 8.65 29.13 38.03
N ARG A 865 9.46 28.06 38.05
CA ARG A 865 10.90 28.13 38.41
C ARG A 865 11.76 28.73 37.29
N ILE A 866 11.37 28.52 36.02
CA ILE A 866 12.05 29.08 34.84
C ILE A 866 11.71 30.57 34.61
N THR A 867 10.52 31.04 34.99
CA THR A 867 10.20 32.49 34.97
C THR A 867 10.89 33.27 36.09
N ARG A 868 11.15 32.66 37.26
CA ARG A 868 11.92 33.29 38.35
C ARG A 868 13.43 33.31 38.12
N SER A 869 13.98 32.41 37.29
CA SER A 869 15.40 32.47 36.90
C SER A 869 15.66 33.47 35.76
N ARG A 870 14.69 33.69 34.85
CA ARG A 870 14.80 34.72 33.80
C ARG A 870 14.69 36.15 34.32
N SER A 871 13.91 36.41 35.39
CA SER A 871 13.84 37.74 36.00
C SER A 871 15.07 38.10 36.84
N LYS A 872 15.79 37.13 37.40
CA LYS A 872 17.07 37.37 38.11
C LYS A 872 18.27 37.58 37.17
N ILE A 873 18.19 37.12 35.91
CA ILE A 873 19.25 37.33 34.90
C ILE A 873 19.10 38.67 34.18
N GLN A 874 17.90 39.25 34.15
CA GLN A 874 17.64 40.57 33.53
C GLN A 874 17.93 41.77 34.45
N VAL A 875 18.05 41.55 35.78
CA VAL A 875 18.48 42.58 36.74
C VAL A 875 20.01 42.61 36.92
N LYS A 876 20.72 41.53 36.59
CA LYS A 876 22.20 41.46 36.68
C LYS A 876 22.95 41.93 35.42
N LYS A 877 22.24 42.41 34.39
CA LYS A 877 22.82 42.91 33.13
C LYS A 877 22.65 44.43 32.93
N LYS A 878 22.22 45.15 33.97
CA LYS A 878 22.06 46.62 33.96
C LYS A 878 22.96 47.31 35.00
N THR A 879 24.04 46.66 35.43
CA THR A 879 24.99 47.18 36.45
C THR A 879 26.45 46.84 36.09
N ILE A 880 26.78 46.72 34.81
CA ILE A 880 28.17 46.68 34.29
C ILE A 880 28.16 47.39 32.93
N GLU A 881 27.93 48.70 32.96
CA GLU A 881 28.33 49.66 31.90
C GLU A 881 28.29 51.09 32.49
N ASP A 882 28.76 51.23 33.73
CA ASP A 882 29.28 52.48 34.32
C ASP A 882 30.38 52.04 35.30
N VAL A 883 31.56 51.78 34.71
CA VAL A 883 32.97 51.90 35.15
C VAL A 883 33.82 51.30 34.04
#